data_AF-A0A2W6BCM2-F1
#
_entry.id   AF-A0A2W6BCM2-F1
#
_cell.length_a   1.000
_cell.length_b   1.000
_cell.length_c   1.000
_cell.angle_alpha   90.00
_cell.angle_beta   90.00
_cell.angle_gamma   90.00
#
_symmetry.space_group_name_H-M   'P 1'
#
loop_
_entity.id
_entity.type
_entity.pdbx_description
1 polymer ?
#
loop_
_entity_poly.entity_id
_entity_poly.type
_entity_poly.pdbx_seq_one_letter_code
_entity_poly.pdbx_strand_id
1 'polypeptide(L)'
;MVMATALLVGLLAGSGCGSTQSEILRVDVKHAFTFRGWGVSLAWWANIIGDPWHLPSTEVSSSIGDTWPSQARDAVLQDLFGDPSQGQSVDGQTIYPLGLNVLRYNIGASPATFDPQPPLGEGCSSPATFGVGKEVPSPQQEPDAQISVDWDARQISVLTEAIADVSAAQGSGRPGSQQDRPLLEAFANSPPWWLMPKHCSTGYGGTDGLDADAYARYLVGVLEAFHARGINFSTIDPFNEPNSHFWPSAGHQEGANFDSGAPEQKVVTALCSALRSATQPLETGISFNDGNKPRETKDGLDQLSDPLCVTQINTHTYEDQGQADLRKKVEDHNSSTKDPSATWKLSMSEFGSSLPMTIAVQIADDLQELRPSTWVYWQAIDNAWGLLGALPEMDDRGNLHNPPGLLYPPSGKDAVQPNGRYSTLAQFTRYIRPGALIYPLHLKENSYSGQATGGDPRIRVVVAKNMDQSIAIVATNPTETSQTLRLSLHDLHPICVASTTQIEVPLKKNNKGDDISYDARRSSGTAPQLSGGELSDALSARTVTTYVFRSSTSPSSSCASGGERAASSGKTPPSPGASEGQPLGGDLGHLPETGIASFTASADRICGRANQVFDGLPSGLSSWRDQADVSTELAALRQEVTDLAALVPPQMVAARYHEMVGQYVRNMELVQRGLHDLQDGNHADYDKTYGQTLNLSVGMPELAGYCSAHPLLSGYGPGLAP
;
A
#
# COMPACT_ATOMS: atom_id res chain seq x y z
N MET A 1 -77.72 -19.50 21.90
CA MET A 1 -78.24 -18.62 20.83
C MET A 1 -77.07 -17.74 20.39
N VAL A 2 -76.81 -17.62 19.09
CA VAL A 2 -75.70 -16.87 18.41
C VAL A 2 -74.34 -17.61 18.41
N MET A 3 -74.06 -18.39 17.35
CA MET A 3 -73.28 -18.12 16.11
C MET A 3 -71.76 -18.35 16.24
N ALA A 4 -71.26 -19.32 15.48
CA ALA A 4 -69.96 -19.24 14.83
C ALA A 4 -69.99 -20.11 13.55
N THR A 5 -70.04 -19.45 12.41
CA THR A 5 -70.08 -20.01 11.06
C THR A 5 -68.67 -20.44 10.67
N ALA A 6 -68.43 -21.72 10.44
CA ALA A 6 -67.22 -22.22 9.81
C ALA A 6 -67.48 -22.34 8.30
N LEU A 7 -66.83 -21.48 7.50
CA LEU A 7 -66.79 -21.62 6.05
C LEU A 7 -65.42 -22.21 5.66
N LEU A 8 -65.47 -23.40 5.06
CA LEU A 8 -64.39 -24.00 4.29
C LEU A 8 -63.99 -23.05 3.14
N VAL A 9 -62.71 -22.72 3.04
CA VAL A 9 -62.08 -22.28 1.78
C VAL A 9 -60.94 -23.24 1.48
N GLY A 10 -61.07 -23.94 0.36
CA GLY A 10 -60.12 -24.96 -0.08
C GLY A 10 -58.76 -24.38 -0.45
N LEU A 11 -57.72 -25.12 -0.07
CA LEU A 11 -56.38 -24.97 -0.61
C LEU A 11 -56.41 -25.21 -2.14
N LEU A 12 -56.17 -24.15 -2.90
CA LEU A 12 -55.50 -24.28 -4.19
C LEU A 12 -54.05 -23.83 -3.96
N ALA A 13 -53.19 -24.82 -3.67
CA ALA A 13 -51.76 -24.67 -3.77
C ALA A 13 -51.41 -24.51 -5.26
N GLY A 14 -51.48 -23.28 -5.75
CA GLY A 14 -50.80 -22.89 -6.97
C GLY A 14 -49.31 -22.83 -6.67
N SER A 15 -48.60 -23.93 -6.94
CA SER A 15 -47.14 -23.96 -7.03
C SER A 15 -46.69 -23.09 -8.20
N GLY A 16 -46.73 -21.78 -8.02
CA GLY A 16 -46.05 -20.82 -8.87
C GLY A 16 -44.55 -20.98 -8.65
N CYS A 17 -43.93 -21.89 -9.39
CA CYS A 17 -42.48 -21.93 -9.56
C CYS A 17 -42.09 -20.69 -10.40
N GLY A 18 -42.07 -19.53 -9.76
CA GLY A 18 -41.50 -18.33 -10.34
C GLY A 18 -39.99 -18.48 -10.32
N SER A 19 -39.40 -18.97 -11.40
CA SER A 19 -37.97 -18.79 -11.63
C SER A 19 -37.71 -17.29 -11.77
N THR A 20 -37.26 -16.65 -10.71
CA THR A 20 -36.62 -15.34 -10.83
C THR A 20 -35.39 -15.54 -11.71
N GLN A 21 -35.49 -15.17 -13.00
CA GLN A 21 -34.32 -15.12 -13.86
C GLN A 21 -33.33 -14.15 -13.22
N SER A 22 -32.09 -14.57 -13.03
CA SER A 22 -31.01 -13.67 -12.63
C SER A 22 -30.89 -12.55 -13.65
N GLU A 23 -30.89 -11.31 -13.16
CA GLU A 23 -30.65 -10.12 -13.96
C GLU A 23 -29.25 -10.20 -14.58
N ILE A 24 -29.13 -9.82 -15.86
CA ILE A 24 -27.83 -9.72 -16.53
C ILE A 24 -27.24 -8.36 -16.15
N LEU A 25 -26.18 -8.38 -15.35
CA LEU A 25 -25.39 -7.20 -15.03
C LEU A 25 -24.68 -6.69 -16.29
N ARG A 26 -24.55 -5.37 -16.43
CA ARG A 26 -23.87 -4.73 -17.57
C ARG A 26 -22.87 -3.72 -17.06
N VAL A 27 -21.71 -3.67 -17.71
CA VAL A 27 -20.69 -2.65 -17.42
C VAL A 27 -21.10 -1.29 -17.98
N ASP A 28 -20.71 -0.23 -17.29
CA ASP A 28 -20.87 1.16 -17.68
C ASP A 28 -19.53 1.70 -18.18
N VAL A 29 -19.31 1.57 -19.48
CA VAL A 29 -18.07 2.01 -20.13
C VAL A 29 -17.90 3.52 -20.16
N LYS A 30 -18.98 4.29 -20.02
CA LYS A 30 -18.92 5.76 -20.08
C LYS A 30 -18.35 6.35 -18.80
N HIS A 31 -18.55 5.67 -17.68
CA HIS A 31 -18.12 6.11 -16.36
C HIS A 31 -16.93 5.32 -15.83
N ALA A 32 -16.16 4.67 -16.72
CA ALA A 32 -14.92 4.02 -16.34
C ALA A 32 -13.92 5.03 -15.78
N PHE A 33 -13.17 4.63 -14.75
CA PHE A 33 -12.20 5.51 -14.07
C PHE A 33 -10.85 4.81 -13.88
N THR A 34 -9.78 5.60 -13.82
CA THR A 34 -8.42 5.07 -13.60
C THR A 34 -8.20 4.83 -12.10
N PHE A 35 -7.81 3.61 -11.77
CA PHE A 35 -7.44 3.19 -10.43
C PHE A 35 -5.92 3.21 -10.27
N ARG A 36 -5.42 4.03 -9.36
CA ARG A 36 -3.99 4.28 -9.13
C ARG A 36 -3.36 3.30 -8.15
N GLY A 37 -4.15 2.64 -7.31
CA GLY A 37 -3.60 1.57 -6.48
C GLY A 37 -4.28 1.29 -5.16
N TRP A 38 -3.69 0.32 -4.49
CA TRP A 38 -4.11 -0.20 -3.19
C TRP A 38 -3.08 0.18 -2.14
N GLY A 39 -3.52 0.52 -0.94
CA GLY A 39 -2.61 0.93 0.12
C GLY A 39 -2.86 0.32 1.47
N VAL A 40 -1.99 0.70 2.38
CA VAL A 40 -2.17 0.54 3.82
C VAL A 40 -1.67 1.77 4.56
N SER A 41 -2.29 2.10 5.68
CA SER A 41 -1.74 3.07 6.62
C SER A 41 -0.55 2.47 7.36
N LEU A 42 0.52 3.24 7.56
CA LEU A 42 1.66 2.82 8.37
C LEU A 42 1.43 3.10 9.87
N ALA A 43 0.31 3.74 10.22
CA ALA A 43 0.00 4.12 11.59
C ALA A 43 0.14 2.95 12.56
N TRP A 44 0.95 3.18 13.58
CA TRP A 44 1.10 2.40 14.81
C TRP A 44 1.82 1.06 14.65
N TRP A 45 1.41 0.20 13.70
CA TRP A 45 2.11 -1.07 13.49
C TRP A 45 3.53 -0.84 12.97
N ALA A 46 3.75 0.12 12.08
CA ALA A 46 5.10 0.44 11.61
C ALA A 46 6.00 0.95 12.76
N ASN A 47 5.41 1.65 13.74
CA ASN A 47 6.12 2.10 14.94
C ASN A 47 6.50 0.94 15.87
N ILE A 48 5.76 -0.18 15.84
CA ILE A 48 6.10 -1.37 16.63
C ILE A 48 7.24 -2.13 15.95
N ILE A 49 7.10 -2.32 14.64
CA ILE A 49 7.88 -3.31 13.90
C ILE A 49 9.18 -2.75 13.31
N GLY A 50 9.25 -1.43 13.22
CA GLY A 50 10.38 -0.73 12.66
C GLY A 50 11.60 -0.78 13.57
N ASP A 51 12.76 -0.58 12.94
CA ASP A 51 14.03 -0.59 13.64
C ASP A 51 14.16 0.69 14.47
N PRO A 52 14.54 0.58 15.76
CA PRO A 52 14.92 1.75 16.51
C PRO A 52 16.19 2.36 15.90
N TRP A 53 16.33 3.68 15.97
CA TRP A 53 17.64 4.32 15.76
C TRP A 53 18.61 3.86 16.86
N HIS A 54 19.92 3.97 16.63
CA HIS A 54 20.98 3.74 17.61
C HIS A 54 21.00 4.78 18.76
N LEU A 55 19.83 5.13 19.32
CA LEU A 55 19.77 5.89 20.55
C LEU A 55 20.35 5.03 21.69
N PRO A 56 21.13 5.63 22.62
CA PRO A 56 21.53 4.93 23.83
C PRO A 56 20.29 4.30 24.47
N SER A 57 20.39 3.02 24.82
CA SER A 57 19.31 2.14 25.32
C SER A 57 18.63 2.61 26.61
N THR A 58 18.89 3.84 27.06
CA THR A 58 18.42 4.43 28.30
C THR A 58 17.32 5.48 28.11
N GLU A 59 16.97 5.87 26.88
CA GLU A 59 16.03 6.98 26.63
C GLU A 59 14.76 6.61 25.84
N VAL A 60 14.64 5.38 25.32
CA VAL A 60 13.41 4.92 24.68
C VAL A 60 12.52 4.28 25.72
N SER A 61 11.28 4.78 25.84
CA SER A 61 10.24 4.27 26.74
C SER A 61 10.19 2.74 26.74
N SER A 62 10.24 2.16 27.92
CA SER A 62 10.20 0.71 28.17
C SER A 62 8.88 0.02 27.75
N SER A 63 7.96 0.73 27.08
CA SER A 63 6.66 0.21 26.62
C SER A 63 6.74 -0.58 25.30
N ILE A 64 7.74 -0.33 24.45
CA ILE A 64 8.03 -1.13 23.25
C ILE A 64 9.33 -1.91 23.51
N GLY A 65 9.25 -2.83 24.47
CA GLY A 65 10.34 -3.75 24.81
C GLY A 65 10.69 -4.65 23.61
N ASP A 66 11.99 -4.72 23.33
CA ASP A 66 12.65 -5.53 22.29
C ASP A 66 12.50 -5.04 20.82
N THR A 67 13.58 -5.21 20.06
CA THR A 67 13.61 -4.94 18.61
C THR A 67 12.91 -6.09 17.89
N TRP A 68 12.00 -5.79 16.96
CA TRP A 68 11.36 -6.83 16.16
C TRP A 68 12.41 -7.54 15.30
N PRO A 69 12.38 -8.88 15.14
CA PRO A 69 13.34 -9.57 14.31
C PRO A 69 13.25 -9.05 12.87
N SER A 70 14.36 -8.57 12.31
CA SER A 70 14.41 -8.01 10.95
C SER A 70 13.84 -8.98 9.91
N GLN A 71 14.14 -10.27 10.02
CA GLN A 71 13.57 -11.30 9.14
C GLN A 71 12.03 -11.36 9.19
N ALA A 72 11.43 -11.20 10.37
CA ALA A 72 9.98 -11.22 10.51
C ALA A 72 9.34 -9.94 9.96
N ARG A 73 9.98 -8.80 10.20
CA ARG A 73 9.60 -7.52 9.60
C ARG A 73 9.68 -7.58 8.07
N ASP A 74 10.78 -8.05 7.51
CA ASP A 74 11.00 -8.11 6.08
C ASP A 74 10.00 -9.07 5.41
N ALA A 75 9.66 -10.19 6.06
CA ALA A 75 8.60 -11.08 5.58
C ALA A 75 7.23 -10.37 5.54
N VAL A 76 6.88 -9.60 6.56
CA VAL A 76 5.67 -8.78 6.58
C VAL A 76 5.66 -7.77 5.42
N LEU A 77 6.76 -7.05 5.22
CA LEU A 77 6.85 -6.04 4.16
C LEU A 77 6.75 -6.69 2.77
N GLN A 78 7.43 -7.81 2.57
CA GLN A 78 7.34 -8.58 1.34
C GLN A 78 5.91 -9.08 1.09
N ASP A 79 5.20 -9.56 2.10
CA ASP A 79 3.80 -9.99 1.99
C ASP A 79 2.84 -8.85 1.64
N LEU A 80 3.16 -7.60 2.00
CA LEU A 80 2.33 -6.44 1.72
C LEU A 80 2.69 -5.78 0.37
N PHE A 81 3.97 -5.57 0.12
CA PHE A 81 4.48 -4.68 -0.94
C PHE A 81 5.18 -5.41 -2.08
N GLY A 82 5.59 -6.66 -1.87
CA GLY A 82 6.30 -7.46 -2.87
C GLY A 82 5.51 -7.74 -4.14
N ASP A 83 6.19 -8.32 -5.14
CA ASP A 83 5.57 -8.70 -6.42
C ASP A 83 4.49 -9.78 -6.19
N PRO A 84 3.20 -9.51 -6.49
CA PRO A 84 2.11 -10.47 -6.27
C PRO A 84 2.21 -11.71 -7.17
N SER A 85 3.11 -11.73 -8.16
CA SER A 85 3.41 -12.92 -8.96
C SER A 85 4.42 -13.86 -8.30
N GLN A 86 5.16 -13.39 -7.29
CA GLN A 86 6.24 -14.11 -6.62
C GLN A 86 5.78 -14.61 -5.25
N GLY A 87 5.24 -15.83 -5.22
CA GLY A 87 4.85 -16.47 -3.97
C GLY A 87 6.04 -17.02 -3.18
N GLN A 88 6.01 -16.87 -1.86
CA GLN A 88 6.97 -17.46 -0.93
C GLN A 88 6.37 -18.69 -0.27
N SER A 89 7.19 -19.73 -0.08
CA SER A 89 6.74 -20.95 0.62
C SER A 89 7.02 -20.83 2.12
N VAL A 90 5.96 -20.82 2.92
CA VAL A 90 6.00 -20.79 4.40
C VAL A 90 5.23 -22.00 4.90
N ASP A 91 5.89 -22.88 5.65
CA ASP A 91 5.31 -24.12 6.22
C ASP A 91 4.51 -25.00 5.22
N GLY A 92 4.94 -25.01 3.95
CA GLY A 92 4.30 -25.79 2.88
C GLY A 92 3.09 -25.11 2.23
N GLN A 93 2.72 -23.91 2.66
CA GLN A 93 1.78 -23.03 1.97
C GLN A 93 2.54 -21.97 1.16
N THR A 94 2.03 -21.64 -0.02
CA THR A 94 2.59 -20.51 -0.80
C THR A 94 1.78 -19.25 -0.52
N ILE A 95 2.43 -18.27 0.14
CA ILE A 95 1.88 -16.94 0.39
C ILE A 95 2.33 -16.04 -0.76
N TYR A 96 1.38 -15.36 -1.41
CA TYR A 96 1.69 -14.39 -2.47
C TYR A 96 1.52 -12.99 -1.92
N PRO A 97 2.41 -12.03 -2.21
CA PRO A 97 2.24 -10.65 -1.78
C PRO A 97 0.92 -10.02 -2.21
N LEU A 98 0.46 -8.99 -1.48
CA LEU A 98 -0.68 -8.17 -1.89
C LEU A 98 -0.31 -7.23 -3.04
N GLY A 99 0.94 -6.80 -3.12
CA GLY A 99 1.44 -5.85 -4.10
C GLY A 99 0.79 -4.47 -3.96
N LEU A 100 0.67 -4.00 -2.71
CA LEU A 100 0.22 -2.64 -2.37
C LEU A 100 1.24 -1.62 -2.90
N ASN A 101 0.79 -0.41 -3.24
CA ASN A 101 1.64 0.66 -3.78
C ASN A 101 1.29 2.05 -3.26
N VAL A 102 0.33 2.18 -2.36
CA VAL A 102 -0.04 3.43 -1.69
C VAL A 102 0.35 3.33 -0.21
N LEU A 103 1.17 4.25 0.26
CA LEU A 103 1.73 4.27 1.61
C LEU A 103 1.26 5.55 2.31
N ARG A 104 0.40 5.43 3.33
CA ARG A 104 0.04 6.57 4.19
C ARG A 104 0.93 6.57 5.44
N TYR A 105 1.84 7.52 5.52
CA TYR A 105 2.77 7.68 6.63
C TYR A 105 2.18 8.59 7.72
N ASN A 106 2.08 8.10 8.95
CA ASN A 106 1.55 8.85 10.09
C ASN A 106 2.64 9.76 10.69
N ILE A 107 2.50 11.08 10.53
CA ILE A 107 3.30 12.06 11.24
C ILE A 107 2.89 12.01 12.72
N GLY A 108 3.82 11.62 13.59
CA GLY A 108 3.56 11.52 15.02
C GLY A 108 3.21 12.86 15.67
N ALA A 109 2.43 12.78 16.75
CA ALA A 109 2.00 13.95 17.52
C ALA A 109 2.43 13.87 18.99
N SER A 110 2.94 12.74 19.47
CA SER A 110 3.33 12.52 20.86
C SER A 110 4.78 13.01 21.14
N PRO A 111 5.16 13.40 22.37
CA PRO A 111 6.57 13.62 22.68
C PRO A 111 7.34 12.29 22.62
N ALA A 112 8.63 12.38 22.29
CA ALA A 112 9.53 11.23 22.18
C ALA A 112 9.92 10.67 23.55
N THR A 113 10.12 11.56 24.53
CA THR A 113 10.47 11.20 25.89
C THR A 113 9.47 11.81 26.86
N PHE A 114 9.10 11.01 27.83
CA PHE A 114 8.04 11.30 28.78
C PHE A 114 8.56 11.39 30.22
N ASP A 115 9.88 11.50 30.38
CA ASP A 115 10.54 11.66 31.66
C ASP A 115 11.52 12.85 31.62
N PRO A 116 11.21 13.98 32.30
CA PRO A 116 9.93 14.26 32.95
C PRO A 116 8.83 14.51 31.92
N GLN A 117 7.60 14.07 32.21
CA GLN A 117 6.43 14.38 31.39
C GLN A 117 6.35 15.91 31.22
N PRO A 118 6.24 16.46 29.99
CA PRO A 118 5.70 17.81 29.88
C PRO A 118 4.35 17.81 30.62
N PRO A 119 4.06 18.82 31.45
CA PRO A 119 2.85 18.80 32.27
C PRO A 119 1.63 18.77 31.35
N LEU A 120 1.04 17.58 31.22
CA LEU A 120 -0.23 17.38 30.56
C LEU A 120 -1.28 18.17 31.33
N GLY A 121 -2.12 18.91 30.61
CA GLY A 121 -3.19 19.63 31.25
C GLY A 121 -4.19 18.68 31.92
N GLU A 122 -4.79 19.13 33.01
CA GLU A 122 -5.79 18.37 33.76
C GLU A 122 -6.86 17.78 32.84
N GLY A 123 -7.03 16.45 32.90
CA GLY A 123 -7.99 15.67 32.13
C GLY A 123 -7.46 15.06 30.83
N CYS A 124 -6.23 15.39 30.41
CA CYS A 124 -5.58 14.68 29.31
C CYS A 124 -5.21 13.24 29.74
N SER A 125 -5.57 12.26 28.92
CA SER A 125 -5.11 10.89 29.09
C SER A 125 -3.58 10.83 29.04
N SER A 126 -2.96 10.26 30.07
CA SER A 126 -1.52 9.97 30.03
C SER A 126 -1.23 8.95 28.92
N PRO A 127 -0.08 9.05 28.24
CA PRO A 127 0.36 8.09 27.22
C PRO A 127 0.42 6.64 27.70
N ALA A 128 0.52 6.42 29.02
CA ALA A 128 0.36 5.09 29.62
C ALA A 128 -1.01 4.42 29.33
N THR A 129 -1.95 5.15 28.72
CA THR A 129 -3.26 4.64 28.26
C THR A 129 -3.34 4.46 26.73
N PHE A 130 -2.31 4.84 25.97
CA PHE A 130 -2.26 4.58 24.55
C PHE A 130 -2.14 3.08 24.28
N GLY A 131 -2.77 2.62 23.19
CA GLY A 131 -2.47 1.29 22.66
C GLY A 131 -1.00 1.19 22.25
N VAL A 132 -0.45 -0.02 22.27
CA VAL A 132 0.93 -0.26 21.82
C VAL A 132 1.13 0.26 20.39
N GLY A 133 2.26 0.94 20.16
CA GLY A 133 2.60 1.56 18.88
C GLY A 133 1.88 2.86 18.56
N LYS A 134 0.78 3.18 19.25
CA LYS A 134 -0.07 4.34 18.93
C LYS A 134 0.52 5.69 19.34
N GLU A 135 1.50 5.65 20.22
CA GLU A 135 2.26 6.80 20.70
C GLU A 135 3.43 7.04 19.74
N VAL A 136 3.18 7.81 18.68
CA VAL A 136 4.19 8.07 17.65
C VAL A 136 4.87 9.40 17.95
N PRO A 137 6.21 9.43 18.09
CA PRO A 137 6.92 10.68 18.37
C PRO A 137 6.76 11.71 17.26
N SER A 138 6.48 12.95 17.65
CA SER A 138 6.50 14.13 16.78
C SER A 138 7.93 14.42 16.32
N PRO A 139 8.18 14.63 15.02
CA PRO A 139 9.47 15.12 14.52
C PRO A 139 9.97 16.45 15.14
N GLN A 140 9.10 17.20 15.82
CA GLN A 140 9.47 18.40 16.59
C GLN A 140 9.04 18.25 18.05
N GLN A 141 9.98 18.38 18.97
CA GLN A 141 9.72 18.08 20.39
C GLN A 141 9.23 19.27 21.21
N GLU A 142 9.52 20.51 20.81
CA GLU A 142 9.04 21.71 21.51
C GLU A 142 8.84 22.85 20.48
N PRO A 143 8.13 23.94 20.86
CA PRO A 143 8.03 25.11 19.99
C PRO A 143 9.41 25.59 19.54
N ASP A 144 9.53 25.90 18.25
CA ASP A 144 10.76 26.39 17.60
C ASP A 144 11.98 25.44 17.61
N ALA A 145 11.87 24.23 18.17
CA ALA A 145 12.93 23.22 18.09
C ALA A 145 13.17 22.80 16.63
N GLN A 146 14.38 22.35 16.29
CA GLN A 146 14.62 21.84 14.94
C GLN A 146 13.80 20.58 14.68
N ILE A 147 13.17 20.52 13.51
CA ILE A 147 12.48 19.31 13.03
C ILE A 147 13.54 18.26 12.71
N SER A 148 13.40 17.09 13.33
CA SER A 148 14.18 15.90 13.02
C SER A 148 13.25 14.71 12.90
N VAL A 149 13.15 14.15 11.69
CA VAL A 149 12.34 12.95 11.48
C VAL A 149 12.97 11.69 12.09
N ASP A 150 14.21 11.76 12.62
CA ASP A 150 14.82 10.64 13.37
C ASP A 150 14.08 10.30 14.67
N TRP A 151 13.25 11.21 15.20
CA TRP A 151 12.36 10.90 16.31
C TRP A 151 11.38 9.76 15.97
N ASP A 152 11.10 9.54 14.69
CA ASP A 152 10.26 8.47 14.17
C ASP A 152 11.04 7.44 13.34
N ALA A 153 12.25 7.11 13.79
CA ALA A 153 13.13 6.11 13.20
C ALA A 153 12.42 4.81 12.76
N ARG A 154 11.49 4.32 13.59
CA ARG A 154 10.81 3.05 13.39
C ARG A 154 9.87 3.08 12.20
N GLN A 155 8.94 4.04 12.12
CA GLN A 155 8.07 4.11 10.94
C GLN A 155 8.87 4.44 9.68
N ILE A 156 9.95 5.22 9.78
CA ILE A 156 10.81 5.55 8.63
C ILE A 156 11.52 4.32 8.09
N SER A 157 11.98 3.39 8.94
CA SER A 157 12.61 2.15 8.46
C SER A 157 11.62 1.33 7.63
N VAL A 158 10.38 1.20 8.12
CA VAL A 158 9.29 0.51 7.40
C VAL A 158 8.93 1.23 6.09
N LEU A 159 8.79 2.55 6.13
CA LEU A 159 8.49 3.36 4.95
C LEU A 159 9.57 3.20 3.86
N THR A 160 10.84 3.23 4.27
CA THR A 160 11.98 3.14 3.35
C THR A 160 12.04 1.77 2.66
N GLU A 161 11.89 0.69 3.43
CA GLU A 161 11.87 -0.66 2.87
C GLU A 161 10.62 -0.91 2.03
N ALA A 162 9.45 -0.43 2.45
CA ALA A 162 8.23 -0.53 1.65
C ALA A 162 8.37 0.22 0.30
N ILE A 163 8.99 1.40 0.28
CA ILE A 163 9.30 2.13 -0.97
C ILE A 163 10.19 1.28 -1.88
N ALA A 164 11.21 0.61 -1.32
CA ALA A 164 12.11 -0.25 -2.07
C ALA A 164 11.37 -1.47 -2.65
N ASP A 165 10.55 -2.15 -1.84
CA ASP A 165 9.77 -3.32 -2.25
C ASP A 165 8.76 -2.97 -3.35
N VAL A 166 8.02 -1.87 -3.20
CA VAL A 166 7.10 -1.39 -4.24
C VAL A 166 7.85 -1.11 -5.54
N SER A 167 9.00 -0.43 -5.44
CA SER A 167 9.82 -0.10 -6.61
C SER A 167 10.37 -1.36 -7.29
N ALA A 168 10.79 -2.35 -6.52
CA ALA A 168 11.29 -3.63 -7.02
C ALA A 168 10.18 -4.47 -7.68
N ALA A 169 9.00 -4.53 -7.06
CA ALA A 169 7.84 -5.24 -7.58
C ALA A 169 7.34 -4.67 -8.93
N GLN A 170 7.49 -3.35 -9.13
CA GLN A 170 7.06 -2.65 -10.33
C GLN A 170 8.12 -2.64 -11.46
N GLY A 171 9.39 -2.92 -11.15
CA GLY A 171 10.52 -2.96 -12.09
C GLY A 171 10.48 -4.06 -13.17
N SER A 172 9.46 -4.91 -13.18
CA SER A 172 9.17 -5.88 -14.28
C SER A 172 8.39 -5.25 -15.45
N GLY A 173 7.92 -4.01 -15.29
CA GLY A 173 7.28 -3.18 -16.31
C GLY A 173 8.19 -2.08 -16.88
N ARG A 174 7.80 -1.51 -18.03
CA ARG A 174 8.59 -0.58 -18.85
C ARG A 174 9.11 0.63 -18.02
N PRO A 175 10.42 0.91 -17.97
CA PRO A 175 10.96 2.02 -17.18
C PRO A 175 10.32 3.37 -17.55
N GLY A 176 9.80 4.10 -16.54
CA GLY A 176 9.50 5.53 -16.66
C GLY A 176 8.03 5.95 -16.76
N SER A 177 7.04 5.09 -16.51
CA SER A 177 5.66 5.56 -16.35
C SER A 177 5.42 6.07 -14.92
N GLN A 178 4.70 7.19 -14.73
CA GLN A 178 4.34 7.69 -13.38
C GLN A 178 3.44 6.71 -12.59
N GLN A 179 2.98 5.63 -13.22
CA GLN A 179 2.12 4.61 -12.63
C GLN A 179 2.93 3.50 -11.93
N ASP A 180 4.26 3.51 -12.08
CA ASP A 180 5.22 2.53 -11.55
C ASP A 180 6.02 3.09 -10.36
N ARG A 181 5.45 4.00 -9.57
CA ARG A 181 6.05 4.53 -8.34
C ARG A 181 5.13 4.32 -7.14
N PRO A 182 5.67 4.14 -5.93
CA PRO A 182 4.86 4.22 -4.72
C PRO A 182 4.19 5.59 -4.62
N LEU A 183 2.91 5.60 -4.27
CA LEU A 183 2.17 6.82 -3.96
C LEU A 183 2.28 7.06 -2.46
N LEU A 184 3.00 8.13 -2.10
CA LEU A 184 3.25 8.47 -0.72
C LEU A 184 2.32 9.60 -0.30
N GLU A 185 1.57 9.38 0.78
CA GLU A 185 0.85 10.42 1.50
C GLU A 185 1.42 10.50 2.91
N ALA A 186 1.69 11.71 3.39
CA ALA A 186 1.88 11.95 4.81
C ALA A 186 0.54 12.40 5.39
N PHE A 187 0.18 11.96 6.59
CA PHE A 187 -1.03 12.41 7.28
C PHE A 187 -0.78 12.58 8.77
N ALA A 188 -1.61 13.38 9.43
CA ALA A 188 -1.51 13.63 10.85
C ALA A 188 -2.82 13.29 11.56
N ASN A 189 -2.74 12.36 12.52
CA ASN A 189 -3.87 12.08 13.42
C ASN A 189 -4.20 13.29 14.32
N SER A 190 -3.17 14.05 14.71
CA SER A 190 -3.28 15.23 15.57
C SER A 190 -2.15 16.22 15.26
N PRO A 191 -2.32 17.53 15.51
CA PRO A 191 -1.20 18.46 15.63
C PRO A 191 -0.21 18.02 16.73
N PRO A 192 1.06 18.44 16.66
CA PRO A 192 2.05 18.02 17.64
C PRO A 192 1.64 18.48 19.04
N TRP A 193 1.90 17.64 20.05
CA TRP A 193 1.41 17.82 21.41
C TRP A 193 1.67 19.22 21.98
N TRP A 194 2.82 19.84 21.71
CA TRP A 194 3.18 21.16 22.24
C TRP A 194 2.36 22.30 21.62
N LEU A 195 1.72 22.07 20.47
CA LEU A 195 0.82 23.02 19.81
C LEU A 195 -0.64 22.83 20.26
N MET A 196 -0.97 21.64 20.75
CA MET A 196 -2.31 21.32 21.21
C MET A 196 -2.64 22.03 22.52
N PRO A 197 -3.89 22.52 22.70
CA PRO A 197 -4.39 22.91 24.00
C PRO A 197 -4.12 21.81 25.04
N LYS A 198 -3.70 22.20 26.24
CA LYS A 198 -3.37 21.27 27.34
C LYS A 198 -2.26 20.26 27.04
N HIS A 199 -1.46 20.46 25.99
CA HIS A 199 -0.40 19.55 25.57
C HIS A 199 -0.90 18.13 25.21
N CYS A 200 -2.14 18.02 24.71
CA CYS A 200 -2.82 16.73 24.60
C CYS A 200 -3.08 16.32 23.14
N SER A 201 -2.28 15.37 22.64
CA SER A 201 -2.43 14.82 21.28
C SER A 201 -3.64 13.90 21.10
N THR A 202 -4.38 13.54 22.16
CA THR A 202 -5.63 12.75 22.07
C THR A 202 -6.88 13.59 21.73
N GLY A 203 -6.69 14.90 21.52
CA GLY A 203 -7.75 15.84 21.19
C GLY A 203 -8.48 16.40 22.41
N TYR A 204 -8.09 16.00 23.62
CA TYR A 204 -8.68 16.53 24.85
C TYR A 204 -8.34 18.02 25.02
N GLY A 205 -9.37 18.86 25.07
CA GLY A 205 -9.23 20.32 25.03
C GLY A 205 -9.59 20.95 23.69
N GLY A 206 -9.85 20.14 22.65
CA GLY A 206 -10.22 20.61 21.31
C GLY A 206 -9.05 21.29 20.58
N THR A 207 -9.36 21.98 19.48
CA THR A 207 -8.39 22.74 18.66
C THR A 207 -8.67 24.25 18.70
N ASP A 208 -9.55 24.70 19.60
CA ASP A 208 -9.87 26.12 19.77
C ASP A 208 -8.60 26.92 20.12
N GLY A 209 -8.30 27.92 19.29
CA GLY A 209 -7.14 28.78 19.47
C GLY A 209 -5.81 28.19 18.98
N LEU A 210 -5.82 27.01 18.34
CA LEU A 210 -4.64 26.47 17.67
C LEU A 210 -4.11 27.46 16.61
N ASP A 211 -2.79 27.68 16.62
CA ASP A 211 -2.11 28.47 15.60
C ASP A 211 -1.96 27.64 14.32
N ALA A 212 -2.87 27.87 13.37
CA ALA A 212 -2.88 27.20 12.07
C ALA A 212 -1.61 27.47 11.24
N ASP A 213 -1.01 28.65 11.37
CA ASP A 213 0.23 28.98 10.66
C ASP A 213 1.43 28.23 11.25
N ALA A 214 1.48 28.08 12.58
CA ALA A 214 2.49 27.25 13.24
C ALA A 214 2.33 25.77 12.86
N TYR A 215 1.09 25.26 12.82
CA TYR A 215 0.83 23.88 12.39
C TYR A 215 1.25 23.64 10.94
N ALA A 216 0.88 24.56 10.05
CA ALA A 216 1.26 24.50 8.64
C ALA A 216 2.78 24.52 8.43
N ARG A 217 3.51 25.40 9.13
CA ARG A 217 4.98 25.44 9.08
C ARG A 217 5.61 24.15 9.60
N TYR A 218 5.06 23.58 10.67
CA TYR A 218 5.50 22.29 11.18
C TYR A 218 5.35 21.19 10.13
N LEU A 219 4.15 21.02 9.55
CA LEU A 219 3.91 19.98 8.53
C LEU A 219 4.83 20.16 7.31
N VAL A 220 5.00 21.39 6.81
CA VAL A 220 5.92 21.65 5.69
C VAL A 220 7.37 21.37 6.06
N GLY A 221 7.82 21.75 7.25
CA GLY A 221 9.18 21.44 7.68
C GLY A 221 9.43 19.94 7.83
N VAL A 222 8.42 19.15 8.21
CA VAL A 222 8.49 17.67 8.19
C VAL A 222 8.66 17.17 6.76
N LEU A 223 7.86 17.67 5.81
CA LEU A 223 7.99 17.33 4.39
C LEU A 223 9.38 17.68 3.84
N GLU A 224 9.94 18.83 4.19
CA GLU A 224 11.29 19.25 3.80
C GLU A 224 12.38 18.33 4.39
N ALA A 225 12.22 17.90 5.64
CA ALA A 225 13.13 16.97 6.28
C ALA A 225 13.12 15.59 5.59
N PHE A 226 11.95 15.13 5.12
CA PHE A 226 11.84 13.93 4.29
C PHE A 226 12.40 14.12 2.89
N HIS A 227 12.13 15.26 2.26
CA HIS A 227 12.67 15.61 0.94
C HIS A 227 14.21 15.57 0.95
N ALA A 228 14.83 16.09 2.01
CA ALA A 228 16.29 16.03 2.20
C ALA A 228 16.84 14.60 2.31
N ARG A 229 16.00 13.61 2.65
CA ARG A 229 16.32 12.17 2.66
C ARG A 229 15.95 11.46 1.35
N GLY A 230 15.49 12.19 0.34
CA GLY A 230 15.06 11.64 -0.95
C GLY A 230 13.64 11.06 -0.96
N ILE A 231 12.87 11.22 0.13
CA ILE A 231 11.49 10.76 0.22
C ILE A 231 10.55 11.92 -0.11
N ASN A 232 9.73 11.76 -1.15
CA ASN A 232 8.85 12.80 -1.66
C ASN A 232 7.38 12.38 -1.52
N PHE A 233 6.65 13.08 -0.66
CA PHE A 233 5.21 12.87 -0.51
C PHE A 233 4.44 13.57 -1.63
N SER A 234 3.54 12.81 -2.27
CA SER A 234 2.60 13.35 -3.28
C SER A 234 1.54 14.23 -2.63
N THR A 235 1.09 13.85 -1.43
CA THR A 235 0.07 14.57 -0.68
C THR A 235 0.39 14.65 0.81
N ILE A 236 -0.14 15.69 1.45
CA ILE A 236 -0.16 15.88 2.90
C ILE A 236 -1.62 16.06 3.36
N ASP A 237 -2.08 15.25 4.30
CA ASP A 237 -3.37 15.42 4.97
C ASP A 237 -3.17 15.97 6.39
N PRO A 238 -3.59 17.21 6.69
CA PRO A 238 -3.42 17.78 8.02
C PRO A 238 -4.47 17.30 9.02
N PHE A 239 -5.40 16.43 8.60
CA PHE A 239 -6.53 15.97 9.41
C PHE A 239 -6.64 14.44 9.45
N ASN A 240 -7.36 13.95 10.45
CA ASN A 240 -7.88 12.60 10.52
C ASN A 240 -9.24 12.65 11.23
N GLU A 241 -10.32 12.29 10.54
CA GLU A 241 -11.68 12.27 11.06
C GLU A 241 -12.06 13.55 11.83
N PRO A 242 -11.80 14.76 11.25
CA PRO A 242 -11.79 16.02 12.00
C PRO A 242 -13.13 16.35 12.62
N ASN A 243 -14.24 15.94 12.01
CA ASN A 243 -15.59 16.33 12.41
C ASN A 243 -16.28 15.28 13.30
N SER A 244 -15.58 14.20 13.65
CA SER A 244 -16.15 13.11 14.42
C SER A 244 -16.35 13.46 15.89
N HIS A 245 -17.54 13.18 16.41
CA HIS A 245 -17.94 13.50 17.80
C HIS A 245 -17.29 12.63 18.88
N PHE A 246 -16.55 11.58 18.49
CA PHE A 246 -15.86 10.69 19.44
C PHE A 246 -14.51 11.23 19.91
N TRP A 247 -14.03 12.35 19.37
CA TRP A 247 -12.93 13.10 19.97
C TRP A 247 -13.49 14.02 21.07
N PRO A 248 -12.94 14.03 22.30
CA PRO A 248 -11.74 13.31 22.80
C PRO A 248 -12.03 11.96 23.49
N SER A 249 -13.27 11.46 23.43
CA SER A 249 -13.68 10.24 24.15
C SER A 249 -12.89 8.97 23.79
N ALA A 250 -12.14 8.97 22.68
CA ALA A 250 -11.29 7.86 22.26
C ALA A 250 -10.12 7.59 23.20
N GLY A 251 -9.50 8.61 23.82
CA GLY A 251 -8.54 8.54 24.96
C GLY A 251 -7.29 7.64 24.88
N HIS A 252 -7.16 6.77 23.87
CA HIS A 252 -6.17 5.70 23.78
C HIS A 252 -5.35 5.78 22.46
N GLN A 253 -5.44 6.89 21.74
CA GLN A 253 -4.70 7.19 20.49
C GLN A 253 -4.66 8.69 20.20
N GLU A 254 -3.77 9.11 19.30
CA GLU A 254 -3.72 10.49 18.78
C GLU A 254 -4.99 10.84 17.99
N GLY A 255 -5.43 12.10 18.08
CA GLY A 255 -6.62 12.61 17.40
C GLY A 255 -6.82 14.11 17.65
N ALA A 256 -7.53 14.79 16.75
CA ALA A 256 -7.94 16.17 16.96
C ALA A 256 -9.25 16.48 16.24
N ASN A 257 -10.20 17.10 16.96
CA ASN A 257 -11.43 17.58 16.35
C ASN A 257 -11.19 18.98 15.74
N PHE A 258 -11.55 19.15 14.48
CA PHE A 258 -11.65 20.44 13.81
C PHE A 258 -13.09 20.60 13.31
N ASP A 259 -13.79 21.63 13.80
CA ASP A 259 -15.13 21.93 13.29
C ASP A 259 -15.06 22.27 11.80
N SER A 260 -16.07 21.81 11.06
CA SER A 260 -16.18 22.12 9.64
C SER A 260 -16.27 23.62 9.38
N GLY A 261 -15.75 24.05 8.23
CA GLY A 261 -15.79 25.45 7.81
C GLY A 261 -14.58 26.25 8.27
N ALA A 262 -14.75 27.21 9.18
CA ALA A 262 -13.70 28.20 9.46
C ALA A 262 -12.39 27.60 10.04
N PRO A 263 -12.41 26.64 10.98
CA PRO A 263 -11.18 26.01 11.48
C PRO A 263 -10.42 25.21 10.41
N GLU A 264 -11.10 24.31 9.70
CA GLU A 264 -10.50 23.54 8.59
C GLU A 264 -9.96 24.46 7.48
N GLN A 265 -10.73 25.49 7.07
CA GLN A 265 -10.30 26.46 6.06
C GLN A 265 -9.03 27.20 6.49
N LYS A 266 -8.89 27.59 7.76
CA LYS A 266 -7.68 28.27 8.27
C LYS A 266 -6.45 27.39 8.11
N VAL A 267 -6.54 26.12 8.49
CA VAL A 267 -5.42 25.16 8.36
C VAL A 267 -5.06 24.93 6.90
N VAL A 268 -6.05 24.68 6.03
CA VAL A 268 -5.80 24.47 4.58
C VAL A 268 -5.16 25.71 3.94
N THR A 269 -5.63 26.91 4.29
CA THR A 269 -5.09 28.17 3.76
C THR A 269 -3.66 28.40 4.21
N ALA A 270 -3.38 28.20 5.50
CA ALA A 270 -2.05 28.32 6.08
C ALA A 270 -1.08 27.29 5.46
N LEU A 271 -1.53 26.05 5.27
CA LEU A 271 -0.75 24.98 4.67
C LEU A 271 -0.42 25.27 3.20
N CYS A 272 -1.38 25.79 2.42
CA CYS A 272 -1.12 26.20 1.04
C CYS A 272 -0.10 27.36 0.97
N SER A 273 -0.17 28.31 1.90
CA SER A 273 0.80 29.41 2.01
C SER A 273 2.21 28.88 2.37
N ALA A 274 2.27 27.96 3.34
CA ALA A 274 3.53 27.36 3.79
C ALA A 274 4.18 26.51 2.69
N LEU A 275 3.40 25.68 1.96
CA LEU A 275 3.91 24.89 0.82
C LEU A 275 4.50 25.78 -0.28
N ARG A 276 3.84 26.89 -0.62
CA ARG A 276 4.34 27.86 -1.61
C ARG A 276 5.60 28.60 -1.14
N SER A 277 5.82 28.66 0.16
CA SER A 277 6.94 29.35 0.80
C SER A 277 8.02 28.37 1.27
N ALA A 278 7.91 27.08 0.93
CA ALA A 278 8.89 26.08 1.27
C ALA A 278 10.27 26.49 0.73
N THR A 279 11.30 26.19 1.52
CA THR A 279 12.71 26.40 1.17
C THR A 279 13.21 25.36 0.15
N GLN A 280 12.52 24.23 0.06
CA GLN A 280 12.75 23.17 -0.94
C GLN A 280 11.58 23.08 -1.93
N PRO A 281 11.82 22.62 -3.18
CA PRO A 281 10.78 22.46 -4.18
C PRO A 281 9.94 21.21 -3.90
N LEU A 282 8.97 21.32 -2.99
CA LEU A 282 8.01 20.27 -2.70
C LEU A 282 6.94 20.21 -3.81
N GLU A 283 6.75 19.02 -4.39
CA GLU A 283 5.66 18.74 -5.35
C GLU A 283 4.38 18.24 -4.65
N THR A 284 4.26 18.52 -3.35
CA THR A 284 3.19 17.99 -2.49
C THR A 284 1.91 18.82 -2.60
N GLY A 285 0.78 18.16 -2.86
CA GLY A 285 -0.55 18.76 -2.77
C GLY A 285 -1.24 18.51 -1.43
N ILE A 286 -2.30 19.27 -1.13
CA ILE A 286 -3.09 19.06 0.09
C ILE A 286 -4.16 18.00 -0.17
N SER A 287 -4.27 17.03 0.73
CA SER A 287 -5.41 16.14 0.90
C SER A 287 -6.41 16.74 1.87
N PHE A 288 -7.71 16.59 1.59
CA PHE A 288 -8.78 17.15 2.40
C PHE A 288 -10.01 16.22 2.45
N ASN A 289 -10.69 15.95 3.56
CA ASN A 289 -10.38 16.26 4.96
C ASN A 289 -10.30 15.00 5.82
N ASP A 290 -10.34 13.82 5.19
CA ASP A 290 -10.25 12.54 5.89
C ASP A 290 -11.43 12.27 6.85
N GLY A 291 -12.65 12.70 6.47
CA GLY A 291 -13.84 12.45 7.27
C GLY A 291 -14.08 10.95 7.50
N ASN A 292 -14.66 10.58 8.65
CA ASN A 292 -14.91 9.18 9.04
C ASN A 292 -15.85 8.44 8.06
N LYS A 293 -16.61 9.20 7.26
CA LYS A 293 -17.51 8.71 6.22
C LYS A 293 -17.71 9.75 5.11
N PRO A 294 -18.12 9.34 3.89
CA PRO A 294 -18.20 10.24 2.73
C PRO A 294 -19.10 11.46 2.94
N ARG A 295 -20.18 11.31 3.71
CA ARG A 295 -21.06 12.43 4.06
C ARG A 295 -20.34 13.52 4.85
N GLU A 296 -19.54 13.18 5.85
CA GLU A 296 -18.81 14.17 6.66
C GLU A 296 -17.80 14.93 5.79
N THR A 297 -17.07 14.21 4.93
CA THR A 297 -16.14 14.80 3.95
C THR A 297 -16.85 15.78 3.02
N LYS A 298 -18.03 15.41 2.51
CA LYS A 298 -18.82 16.30 1.66
C LYS A 298 -19.29 17.54 2.43
N ASP A 299 -19.76 17.38 3.67
CA ASP A 299 -20.25 18.48 4.50
C ASP A 299 -19.10 19.47 4.85
N GLY A 300 -17.87 18.99 5.00
CA GLY A 300 -16.66 19.82 5.06
C GLY A 300 -16.38 20.57 3.76
N LEU A 301 -16.44 19.88 2.62
CA LEU A 301 -16.27 20.49 1.29
C LEU A 301 -17.31 21.55 0.94
N ASP A 302 -18.55 21.42 1.43
CA ASP A 302 -19.59 22.42 1.23
C ASP A 302 -19.32 23.74 1.98
N GLN A 303 -18.44 23.70 2.99
CA GLN A 303 -18.08 24.86 3.81
C GLN A 303 -16.73 25.46 3.42
N LEU A 304 -15.97 24.79 2.55
CA LEU A 304 -14.70 25.28 2.04
C LEU A 304 -14.94 26.39 1.01
N SER A 305 -14.47 27.60 1.33
CA SER A 305 -14.68 28.80 0.53
C SER A 305 -13.65 28.98 -0.60
N ASP A 306 -12.41 28.54 -0.37
CA ASP A 306 -11.33 28.59 -1.34
C ASP A 306 -10.39 27.38 -1.15
N PRO A 307 -10.47 26.35 -2.00
CA PRO A 307 -9.72 25.10 -1.87
C PRO A 307 -8.31 25.20 -2.47
N LEU A 308 -7.58 26.30 -2.26
CA LEU A 308 -6.26 26.48 -2.85
C LEU A 308 -5.30 25.36 -2.41
N CYS A 309 -4.49 24.88 -3.35
CA CYS A 309 -3.54 23.78 -3.17
C CYS A 309 -4.16 22.40 -2.82
N VAL A 310 -5.49 22.28 -2.70
CA VAL A 310 -6.16 20.98 -2.55
C VAL A 310 -6.12 20.25 -3.89
N THR A 311 -5.52 19.05 -3.87
CA THR A 311 -5.37 18.20 -5.07
C THR A 311 -6.00 16.81 -4.89
N GLN A 312 -6.32 16.45 -3.64
CA GLN A 312 -6.91 15.17 -3.30
C GLN A 312 -7.98 15.36 -2.23
N ILE A 313 -9.09 14.62 -2.39
CA ILE A 313 -10.14 14.49 -1.40
C ILE A 313 -10.03 13.11 -0.76
N ASN A 314 -9.86 13.08 0.55
CA ASN A 314 -9.74 11.88 1.36
C ASN A 314 -11.04 11.65 2.14
N THR A 315 -11.44 10.39 2.25
CA THR A 315 -12.57 9.96 3.09
C THR A 315 -12.38 8.52 3.55
N HIS A 316 -12.79 8.23 4.78
CA HIS A 316 -13.01 6.86 5.23
C HIS A 316 -14.40 6.40 4.79
N THR A 317 -14.68 5.10 4.90
CA THR A 317 -15.96 4.48 4.52
C THR A 317 -16.56 3.57 5.61
N TYR A 318 -16.29 3.84 6.89
CA TYR A 318 -16.78 3.04 8.03
C TYR A 318 -18.31 2.95 8.13
N GLU A 319 -19.04 3.88 7.52
CA GLU A 319 -20.48 3.80 7.31
C GLU A 319 -20.82 4.07 5.84
N ASP A 320 -21.75 3.26 5.30
CA ASP A 320 -22.27 3.41 3.93
C ASP A 320 -23.20 4.62 3.81
N GLN A 321 -22.62 5.82 3.76
CA GLN A 321 -23.32 7.09 3.73
C GLN A 321 -22.63 8.13 2.84
N GLY A 322 -23.23 8.42 1.68
CA GLY A 322 -22.91 9.60 0.87
C GLY A 322 -21.84 9.41 -0.21
N GLN A 323 -21.45 8.18 -0.54
CA GLN A 323 -20.43 7.88 -1.55
C GLN A 323 -20.74 8.56 -2.89
N ALA A 324 -21.96 8.35 -3.41
CA ALA A 324 -22.38 8.92 -4.68
C ALA A 324 -22.46 10.46 -4.64
N ASP A 325 -22.87 11.04 -3.51
CA ASP A 325 -22.96 12.49 -3.34
C ASP A 325 -21.58 13.14 -3.25
N LEU A 326 -20.64 12.53 -2.52
CA LEU A 326 -19.25 12.98 -2.45
C LEU A 326 -18.57 12.86 -3.82
N ARG A 327 -18.72 11.72 -4.50
CA ARG A 327 -18.24 11.55 -5.88
C ARG A 327 -18.77 12.64 -6.79
N LYS A 328 -20.09 12.90 -6.75
CA LYS A 328 -20.71 13.95 -7.56
C LYS A 328 -20.13 15.34 -7.25
N LYS A 329 -19.90 15.66 -5.98
CA LYS A 329 -19.27 16.92 -5.56
C LYS A 329 -17.88 17.08 -6.20
N VAL A 330 -17.06 16.02 -6.20
CA VAL A 330 -15.74 16.02 -6.83
C VAL A 330 -15.83 16.14 -8.36
N GLU A 331 -16.74 15.40 -9.01
CA GLU A 331 -16.98 15.46 -10.46
C GLU A 331 -17.45 16.85 -10.91
N ASP A 332 -18.34 17.49 -10.15
CA ASP A 332 -18.84 18.83 -10.43
C ASP A 332 -17.70 19.87 -10.33
N HIS A 333 -16.85 19.79 -9.30
CA HIS A 333 -15.65 20.63 -9.19
C HIS A 333 -14.72 20.43 -10.40
N ASN A 334 -14.37 19.18 -10.71
CA ASN A 334 -13.46 18.83 -11.80
C ASN A 334 -13.98 19.29 -13.17
N SER A 335 -15.31 19.25 -13.38
CA SER A 335 -15.95 19.71 -14.61
C SER A 335 -16.01 21.24 -14.72
N SER A 336 -15.92 21.95 -13.58
CA SER A 336 -15.97 23.41 -13.53
C SER A 336 -14.61 24.08 -13.77
N THR A 337 -13.52 23.41 -13.41
CA THR A 337 -12.16 23.93 -13.62
C THR A 337 -11.70 23.73 -15.06
N LYS A 338 -10.98 24.72 -15.60
CA LYS A 338 -10.30 24.61 -16.91
C LYS A 338 -8.83 24.24 -16.78
N ASP A 339 -8.32 24.21 -15.56
CA ASP A 339 -6.94 23.85 -15.25
C ASP A 339 -6.90 22.39 -14.81
N PRO A 340 -6.31 21.48 -15.61
CA PRO A 340 -6.18 20.07 -15.24
C PRO A 340 -5.37 19.84 -13.97
N SER A 341 -4.48 20.78 -13.59
CA SER A 341 -3.72 20.68 -12.33
C SER A 341 -4.56 21.01 -11.09
N ALA A 342 -5.73 21.65 -11.28
CA ALA A 342 -6.66 22.01 -10.22
C ALA A 342 -7.81 20.99 -10.04
N THR A 343 -7.79 19.87 -10.76
CA THR A 343 -8.74 18.77 -10.52
C THR A 343 -8.40 18.02 -9.25
N TRP A 344 -9.41 17.63 -8.51
CA TRP A 344 -9.28 16.78 -7.34
C TRP A 344 -9.30 15.30 -7.70
N LYS A 345 -8.43 14.54 -7.05
CA LYS A 345 -8.47 13.08 -7.00
C LYS A 345 -9.29 12.68 -5.78
N LEU A 346 -10.21 11.73 -5.92
CA LEU A 346 -10.91 11.16 -4.77
C LEU A 346 -10.16 9.90 -4.29
N SER A 347 -9.94 9.76 -3.00
CA SER A 347 -9.28 8.62 -2.36
C SER A 347 -10.19 8.05 -1.29
N MET A 348 -10.33 6.72 -1.25
CA MET A 348 -10.79 6.03 -0.06
C MET A 348 -9.54 5.81 0.80
N SER A 349 -9.35 6.70 1.76
CA SER A 349 -8.10 6.88 2.49
C SER A 349 -7.93 5.92 3.64
N GLU A 350 -9.01 5.34 4.17
CA GLU A 350 -8.92 4.33 5.22
C GLU A 350 -10.22 3.56 5.45
N PHE A 351 -10.10 2.23 5.50
CA PHE A 351 -11.17 1.34 5.96
C PHE A 351 -10.57 0.08 6.59
N GLY A 352 -11.24 -0.48 7.59
CA GLY A 352 -10.85 -1.73 8.23
C GLY A 352 -12.06 -2.44 8.85
N SER A 353 -11.98 -3.76 8.96
CA SER A 353 -13.04 -4.55 9.58
C SER A 353 -12.46 -5.85 10.13
N SER A 354 -13.02 -6.34 11.24
CA SER A 354 -12.69 -7.67 11.77
C SER A 354 -13.21 -8.80 10.87
N LEU A 355 -14.26 -8.53 10.09
CA LEU A 355 -14.95 -9.48 9.22
C LEU A 355 -14.47 -9.37 7.76
N PRO A 356 -13.90 -10.44 7.18
CA PRO A 356 -13.47 -10.47 5.79
C PRO A 356 -14.57 -10.15 4.77
N MET A 357 -15.80 -10.66 4.97
CA MET A 357 -16.91 -10.39 4.03
C MET A 357 -17.25 -8.91 3.97
N THR A 358 -17.22 -8.20 5.10
CA THR A 358 -17.45 -6.75 5.15
C THR A 358 -16.40 -6.01 4.32
N ILE A 359 -15.13 -6.44 4.35
CA ILE A 359 -14.08 -5.86 3.51
C ILE A 359 -14.41 -6.05 2.02
N ALA A 360 -14.78 -7.27 1.60
CA ALA A 360 -15.10 -7.54 0.20
C ALA A 360 -16.32 -6.77 -0.32
N VAL A 361 -17.35 -6.63 0.51
CA VAL A 361 -18.55 -5.85 0.17
C VAL A 361 -18.22 -4.37 0.10
N GLN A 362 -17.52 -3.83 1.11
CA GLN A 362 -17.15 -2.42 1.14
C GLN A 362 -16.28 -2.02 -0.06
N ILE A 363 -15.26 -2.80 -0.40
CA ILE A 363 -14.42 -2.53 -1.59
C ILE A 363 -15.29 -2.46 -2.85
N ALA A 364 -16.21 -3.41 -3.04
CA ALA A 364 -17.03 -3.43 -4.23
C ALA A 364 -18.03 -2.27 -4.29
N ASP A 365 -18.62 -1.91 -3.15
CA ASP A 365 -19.57 -0.79 -3.04
C ASP A 365 -18.84 0.57 -3.24
N ASP A 366 -17.65 0.75 -2.64
CA ASP A 366 -16.83 1.94 -2.84
C ASP A 366 -16.40 2.10 -4.30
N LEU A 367 -15.92 1.02 -4.95
CA LEU A 367 -15.52 1.08 -6.35
C LEU A 367 -16.69 1.32 -7.32
N GLN A 368 -17.91 0.94 -6.93
CA GLN A 368 -19.12 1.24 -7.70
C GLN A 368 -19.59 2.69 -7.51
N GLU A 369 -19.72 3.13 -6.26
CA GLU A 369 -20.47 4.34 -5.89
C GLU A 369 -19.57 5.55 -5.64
N LEU A 370 -18.45 5.35 -4.92
CA LEU A 370 -17.47 6.39 -4.60
C LEU A 370 -16.50 6.61 -5.77
N ARG A 371 -16.13 5.53 -6.47
CA ARG A 371 -15.16 5.51 -7.59
C ARG A 371 -13.82 6.18 -7.25
N PRO A 372 -13.17 5.77 -6.15
CA PRO A 372 -11.94 6.40 -5.71
C PRO A 372 -10.78 6.02 -6.64
N SER A 373 -9.83 6.93 -6.79
CA SER A 373 -8.57 6.68 -7.50
C SER A 373 -7.61 5.79 -6.70
N THR A 374 -7.79 5.67 -5.38
CA THR A 374 -6.99 4.81 -4.49
C THR A 374 -7.87 4.24 -3.39
N TRP A 375 -7.56 3.03 -2.92
CA TRP A 375 -8.28 2.40 -1.80
C TRP A 375 -7.26 1.85 -0.80
N VAL A 376 -7.29 2.39 0.42
CA VAL A 376 -6.25 2.15 1.43
C VAL A 376 -6.84 1.41 2.64
N TYR A 377 -6.28 0.25 2.96
CA TYR A 377 -6.66 -0.47 4.18
C TYR A 377 -6.07 0.21 5.42
N TRP A 378 -6.73 0.09 6.57
CA TRP A 378 -6.25 0.73 7.80
C TRP A 378 -4.92 0.15 8.31
N GLN A 379 -4.94 -0.94 9.07
CA GLN A 379 -3.74 -1.50 9.68
C GLN A 379 -3.36 -2.84 9.07
N ALA A 380 -2.07 -2.97 8.70
CA ALA A 380 -1.54 -4.25 8.27
C ALA A 380 -1.51 -5.25 9.43
N ILE A 381 -1.11 -4.80 10.63
CA ILE A 381 -0.93 -5.65 11.80
C ILE A 381 -1.71 -5.07 12.96
N ASP A 382 -2.68 -5.84 13.43
CA ASP A 382 -3.54 -5.50 14.55
C ASP A 382 -4.30 -6.76 14.98
N ASN A 383 -4.70 -6.84 16.25
CA ASN A 383 -5.38 -8.02 16.78
C ASN A 383 -6.88 -8.07 16.43
N ALA A 384 -7.49 -6.94 16.06
CA ALA A 384 -8.89 -6.86 15.68
C ALA A 384 -9.08 -6.82 14.16
N TRP A 385 -8.43 -5.87 13.48
CA TRP A 385 -8.65 -5.55 12.06
C TRP A 385 -7.45 -5.87 11.16
N GLY A 386 -6.31 -6.26 11.72
CA GLY A 386 -5.06 -6.49 11.00
C GLY A 386 -5.16 -7.55 9.91
N LEU A 387 -4.57 -7.29 8.75
CA LEU A 387 -4.42 -8.26 7.65
C LEU A 387 -3.50 -9.43 8.07
N LEU A 388 -2.50 -9.11 8.86
CA LEU A 388 -1.49 -10.01 9.40
C LEU A 388 -1.60 -10.00 10.93
N GLY A 389 -1.35 -11.16 11.55
CA GLY A 389 -1.27 -11.25 13.01
C GLY A 389 -0.85 -12.64 13.45
N ALA A 390 -0.49 -12.81 14.73
CA ALA A 390 -0.42 -14.15 15.30
C ALA A 390 -1.79 -14.80 15.11
N LEU A 391 -1.85 -15.98 14.48
CA LEU A 391 -3.06 -16.79 14.52
C LEU A 391 -3.44 -16.89 16.00
N PRO A 392 -4.67 -16.54 16.41
CA PRO A 392 -5.06 -16.85 17.77
C PRO A 392 -4.89 -18.36 17.92
N GLU A 393 -4.02 -18.80 18.82
CA GLU A 393 -4.13 -20.17 19.34
C GLU A 393 -5.57 -20.28 19.86
N MET A 394 -6.41 -20.96 19.10
CA MET A 394 -7.71 -21.40 19.58
C MET A 394 -7.42 -22.58 20.49
N ASP A 395 -7.75 -22.46 21.78
CA ASP A 395 -7.86 -23.66 22.60
C ASP A 395 -8.97 -24.58 22.03
N ASP A 396 -8.99 -25.85 22.44
CA ASP A 396 -10.01 -26.83 22.05
C ASP A 396 -11.45 -26.42 22.46
N ARG A 397 -11.61 -25.26 23.11
CA ARG A 397 -12.86 -24.69 23.61
C ARG A 397 -13.25 -23.38 22.90
N GLY A 398 -12.46 -22.91 21.94
CA GLY A 398 -12.75 -21.74 21.10
C GLY A 398 -12.51 -20.38 21.78
N ASN A 399 -11.63 -20.31 22.79
CA ASN A 399 -11.21 -19.06 23.40
C ASN A 399 -10.00 -18.46 22.66
N LEU A 400 -9.97 -17.13 22.56
CA LEU A 400 -8.83 -16.37 22.03
C LEU A 400 -7.80 -16.18 23.16
N HIS A 401 -6.52 -16.49 22.92
CA HIS A 401 -5.49 -16.43 23.96
C HIS A 401 -4.59 -15.17 24.01
N ASN A 402 -4.79 -14.17 23.15
CA ASN A 402 -4.05 -12.91 23.27
C ASN A 402 -4.92 -11.76 23.81
N PRO A 403 -4.48 -11.04 24.87
CA PRO A 403 -5.11 -9.80 25.27
C PRO A 403 -5.02 -8.77 24.13
N PRO A 404 -5.95 -7.81 24.04
CA PRO A 404 -5.88 -6.75 23.06
C PRO A 404 -4.59 -5.95 23.18
N GLY A 405 -3.91 -5.72 22.04
CA GLY A 405 -2.85 -4.72 21.95
C GLY A 405 -1.43 -5.14 22.28
N LEU A 406 -1.09 -6.43 22.41
CA LEU A 406 0.32 -6.85 22.51
C LEU A 406 0.74 -7.61 21.24
N LEU A 407 1.48 -6.91 20.36
CA LEU A 407 2.25 -7.53 19.29
C LEU A 407 3.66 -7.80 19.83
N TYR A 408 3.87 -9.00 20.38
CA TYR A 408 5.22 -9.43 20.76
C TYR A 408 6.07 -9.72 19.50
N PRO A 409 7.42 -9.59 19.58
CA PRO A 409 8.30 -10.14 18.56
C PRO A 409 7.95 -11.62 18.33
N PRO A 410 7.62 -12.02 17.08
CA PRO A 410 7.25 -13.40 16.81
C PRO A 410 8.43 -14.30 17.17
N SER A 411 8.17 -15.32 18.00
CA SER A 411 9.16 -16.35 18.34
C SER A 411 8.54 -17.73 18.08
N GLY A 412 9.27 -18.61 17.39
CA GLY A 412 8.80 -19.97 17.12
C GLY A 412 7.50 -20.02 16.30
N LYS A 413 6.48 -20.71 16.81
CA LYS A 413 5.20 -20.95 16.12
C LYS A 413 4.27 -19.72 16.09
N ASP A 414 4.64 -18.63 16.76
CA ASP A 414 3.86 -17.40 16.89
C ASP A 414 4.16 -16.38 15.78
N ALA A 415 4.57 -16.86 14.60
CA ALA A 415 4.86 -16.00 13.46
C ALA A 415 3.62 -15.16 13.07
N VAL A 416 3.86 -13.91 12.67
CA VAL A 416 2.82 -13.05 12.08
C VAL A 416 2.44 -13.65 10.73
N GLN A 417 1.18 -14.07 10.59
CA GLN A 417 0.70 -14.78 9.40
C GLN A 417 -0.48 -14.05 8.74
N PRO A 418 -0.63 -14.18 7.41
CA PRO A 418 -1.86 -13.84 6.70
C PRO A 418 -3.09 -14.53 7.29
N ASN A 419 -4.18 -13.78 7.44
CA ASN A 419 -5.48 -14.31 7.85
C ASN A 419 -6.54 -14.14 6.74
N GLY A 420 -7.81 -14.42 7.07
CA GLY A 420 -8.91 -14.33 6.11
C GLY A 420 -9.14 -12.93 5.54
N ARG A 421 -8.78 -11.87 6.26
CA ARG A 421 -8.86 -10.48 5.78
C ARG A 421 -7.81 -10.23 4.70
N TYR A 422 -6.57 -10.68 4.92
CA TYR A 422 -5.52 -10.67 3.90
C TYR A 422 -5.93 -11.43 2.64
N SER A 423 -6.42 -12.67 2.81
CA SER A 423 -6.85 -13.51 1.68
C SER A 423 -8.00 -12.89 0.89
N THR A 424 -8.88 -12.15 1.56
CA THR A 424 -10.00 -11.43 0.93
C THR A 424 -9.52 -10.20 0.17
N LEU A 425 -8.69 -9.37 0.80
CA LEU A 425 -8.09 -8.20 0.16
C LEU A 425 -7.27 -8.61 -1.08
N ALA A 426 -6.56 -9.74 -0.99
CA ALA A 426 -5.79 -10.32 -2.10
C ALA A 426 -6.62 -10.66 -3.36
N GLN A 427 -7.93 -10.89 -3.23
CA GLN A 427 -8.81 -11.09 -4.40
C GLN A 427 -8.97 -9.82 -5.24
N PHE A 428 -8.68 -8.65 -4.66
CA PHE A 428 -8.71 -7.38 -5.36
C PHE A 428 -7.29 -6.94 -5.75
N THR A 429 -6.38 -6.85 -4.78
CA THR A 429 -5.06 -6.19 -4.97
C THR A 429 -4.15 -6.90 -5.98
N ARG A 430 -4.19 -8.24 -6.02
CA ARG A 430 -3.34 -9.03 -6.92
C ARG A 430 -3.81 -9.01 -8.37
N TYR A 431 -5.09 -8.71 -8.61
CA TYR A 431 -5.72 -8.84 -9.93
C TYR A 431 -6.18 -7.51 -10.52
N ILE A 432 -6.43 -6.49 -9.70
CA ILE A 432 -6.71 -5.12 -10.12
C ILE A 432 -5.43 -4.31 -9.86
N ARG A 433 -4.61 -4.11 -10.89
CA ARG A 433 -3.27 -3.53 -10.74
C ARG A 433 -3.30 -2.01 -10.86
N PRO A 434 -2.30 -1.30 -10.31
CA PRO A 434 -2.13 0.14 -10.56
C PRO A 434 -2.23 0.50 -12.05
N GLY A 435 -2.97 1.55 -12.37
CA GLY A 435 -3.27 1.98 -13.73
C GLY A 435 -4.45 1.27 -14.39
N ALA A 436 -5.11 0.31 -13.72
CA ALA A 436 -6.31 -0.32 -14.27
C ALA A 436 -7.44 0.67 -14.51
N LEU A 437 -8.22 0.45 -15.58
CA LEU A 437 -9.53 1.08 -15.75
C LEU A 437 -10.58 0.21 -15.06
N ILE A 438 -11.27 0.76 -14.07
CA ILE A 438 -12.42 0.12 -13.41
C ILE A 438 -13.69 0.56 -14.12
N TYR A 439 -14.57 -0.40 -14.39
CA TYR A 439 -15.86 -0.21 -15.03
C TYR A 439 -16.97 -0.44 -14.00
N PRO A 440 -17.64 0.63 -13.52
CA PRO A 440 -18.85 0.50 -12.75
C PRO A 440 -19.92 -0.29 -13.53
N LEU A 441 -20.94 -0.76 -12.85
CA LEU A 441 -22.09 -1.43 -13.46
C LEU A 441 -23.25 -0.45 -13.69
N HIS A 442 -24.04 -0.70 -14.72
CA HIS A 442 -25.35 -0.09 -14.91
C HIS A 442 -26.35 -0.68 -13.90
N LEU A 443 -26.38 -0.10 -12.71
CA LEU A 443 -27.34 -0.43 -11.67
C LEU A 443 -28.42 0.66 -11.60
N LYS A 444 -29.62 0.31 -11.16
CA LYS A 444 -30.59 1.33 -10.72
C LYS A 444 -30.01 2.06 -9.50
N GLU A 445 -30.21 3.37 -9.39
CA GLU A 445 -29.82 4.13 -8.19
C GLU A 445 -30.29 3.41 -6.92
N ASN A 446 -29.41 3.35 -5.91
CA ASN A 446 -29.57 2.62 -4.65
C ASN A 446 -29.58 1.08 -4.72
N SER A 447 -28.90 0.50 -5.71
CA SER A 447 -28.80 -0.96 -5.83
C SER A 447 -27.70 -1.61 -4.97
N TYR A 448 -26.68 -0.85 -4.57
CA TYR A 448 -25.68 -1.32 -3.59
C TYR A 448 -25.78 -0.54 -2.27
N SER A 449 -26.17 0.73 -2.31
CA SER A 449 -26.47 1.53 -1.12
C SER A 449 -27.62 0.94 -0.31
N GLY A 450 -27.26 0.20 0.72
CA GLY A 450 -28.18 -0.50 1.59
C GLY A 450 -27.31 -1.08 2.67
N GLN A 451 -27.27 -0.38 3.81
CA GLN A 451 -26.51 -0.71 5.01
C GLN A 451 -26.24 -2.21 5.12
N ALA A 452 -25.00 -2.58 5.43
CA ALA A 452 -24.60 -3.91 5.88
C ALA A 452 -25.38 -4.43 7.11
N THR A 453 -26.44 -3.73 7.55
CA THR A 453 -27.51 -4.19 8.42
C THR A 453 -28.82 -4.40 7.64
N GLY A 454 -28.80 -5.37 6.71
CA GLY A 454 -29.99 -6.03 6.16
C GLY A 454 -30.80 -5.23 5.13
N GLY A 455 -30.58 -5.48 3.84
CA GLY A 455 -31.48 -4.90 2.84
C GLY A 455 -31.23 -5.13 1.35
N ASP A 456 -30.07 -5.58 0.86
CA ASP A 456 -29.97 -6.07 -0.53
C ASP A 456 -28.90 -7.19 -0.70
N PRO A 457 -29.34 -8.46 -0.74
CA PRO A 457 -28.48 -9.65 -0.79
C PRO A 457 -27.92 -9.97 -2.19
N ARG A 458 -27.72 -9.00 -3.07
CA ARG A 458 -27.20 -9.23 -4.44
C ARG A 458 -25.68 -9.41 -4.50
N ILE A 459 -25.23 -10.18 -5.50
CA ILE A 459 -23.81 -10.30 -5.86
C ILE A 459 -23.22 -8.90 -6.11
N ARG A 460 -22.10 -8.60 -5.45
CA ARG A 460 -21.28 -7.42 -5.78
C ARG A 460 -20.27 -7.79 -6.85
N VAL A 461 -20.08 -6.95 -7.87
CA VAL A 461 -19.12 -7.23 -8.95
C VAL A 461 -18.28 -6.01 -9.26
N VAL A 462 -16.96 -6.20 -9.25
CA VAL A 462 -15.99 -5.22 -9.74
C VAL A 462 -15.41 -5.74 -11.05
N VAL A 463 -15.38 -4.90 -12.08
CA VAL A 463 -14.77 -5.22 -13.38
C VAL A 463 -13.64 -4.24 -13.65
N ALA A 464 -12.44 -4.76 -13.89
CA ALA A 464 -11.26 -3.95 -14.16
C ALA A 464 -10.52 -4.45 -15.40
N LYS A 465 -10.02 -3.52 -16.23
CA LYS A 465 -9.10 -3.80 -17.33
C LYS A 465 -7.73 -3.26 -16.96
N ASN A 466 -6.77 -4.14 -16.76
CA ASN A 466 -5.39 -3.81 -16.45
C ASN A 466 -4.65 -3.28 -17.68
N MET A 467 -3.51 -2.64 -17.45
CA MET A 467 -2.64 -2.09 -18.50
C MET A 467 -2.10 -3.16 -19.46
N ASP A 468 -1.86 -4.37 -18.95
CA ASP A 468 -1.50 -5.56 -19.75
C ASP A 468 -2.66 -6.12 -20.59
N GLN A 469 -3.80 -5.42 -20.62
CA GLN A 469 -5.05 -5.78 -21.29
C GLN A 469 -5.78 -6.98 -20.68
N SER A 470 -5.31 -7.52 -19.54
CA SER A 470 -6.09 -8.52 -18.80
C SER A 470 -7.33 -7.89 -18.19
N ILE A 471 -8.42 -8.65 -18.13
CA ILE A 471 -9.66 -8.26 -17.47
C ILE A 471 -9.79 -9.08 -16.19
N ALA A 472 -9.85 -8.39 -15.06
CA ALA A 472 -10.15 -8.96 -13.76
C ALA A 472 -11.62 -8.69 -13.41
N ILE A 473 -12.32 -9.72 -12.94
CA ILE A 473 -13.70 -9.63 -12.46
C ILE A 473 -13.73 -10.23 -11.07
N VAL A 474 -14.02 -9.42 -10.06
CA VAL A 474 -14.15 -9.88 -8.68
C VAL A 474 -15.63 -9.88 -8.31
N ALA A 475 -16.17 -11.06 -8.05
CA ALA A 475 -17.58 -11.26 -7.70
C ALA A 475 -17.73 -11.74 -6.26
N THR A 476 -18.41 -10.95 -5.43
CA THR A 476 -18.68 -11.25 -4.02
C THR A 476 -20.13 -11.71 -3.88
N ASN A 477 -20.35 -12.94 -3.41
CA ASN A 477 -21.66 -13.40 -2.95
C ASN A 477 -21.74 -13.30 -1.42
N PRO A 478 -22.39 -12.26 -0.86
CA PRO A 478 -22.47 -12.09 0.59
C PRO A 478 -23.51 -12.99 1.26
N THR A 479 -24.31 -13.74 0.49
CA THR A 479 -25.46 -14.47 1.02
C THR A 479 -25.14 -15.87 1.51
N GLU A 480 -26.02 -16.39 2.35
CA GLU A 480 -25.98 -17.76 2.87
C GLU A 480 -26.38 -18.81 1.82
N THR A 481 -26.78 -18.41 0.62
CA THR A 481 -27.16 -19.32 -0.46
C THR A 481 -26.33 -19.07 -1.71
N SER A 482 -26.16 -20.10 -2.53
CA SER A 482 -25.51 -19.91 -3.83
C SER A 482 -26.35 -18.97 -4.71
N GLN A 483 -25.69 -18.16 -5.53
CA GLN A 483 -26.33 -17.26 -6.49
C GLN A 483 -25.76 -17.44 -7.88
N THR A 484 -26.55 -17.17 -8.90
CA THR A 484 -26.11 -17.21 -10.29
C THR A 484 -25.66 -15.82 -10.74
N LEU A 485 -24.37 -15.68 -11.02
CA LEU A 485 -23.80 -14.52 -11.70
C LEU A 485 -24.13 -14.57 -13.18
N ARG A 486 -24.64 -13.48 -13.73
CA ARG A 486 -24.72 -13.23 -15.17
C ARG A 486 -24.22 -11.82 -15.46
N LEU A 487 -23.13 -11.71 -16.22
CA LEU A 487 -22.47 -10.45 -16.51
C LEU A 487 -22.18 -10.31 -18.00
N SER A 488 -22.74 -9.30 -18.63
CA SER A 488 -22.45 -8.93 -20.01
C SER A 488 -21.18 -8.09 -20.08
N LEU A 489 -20.23 -8.57 -20.89
CA LEU A 489 -18.97 -7.92 -21.23
C LEU A 489 -18.93 -7.41 -22.68
N HIS A 490 -20.07 -7.41 -23.37
CA HIS A 490 -20.20 -6.95 -24.76
C HIS A 490 -19.64 -5.55 -24.98
N ASP A 491 -19.84 -4.64 -24.02
CA ASP A 491 -19.41 -3.25 -24.15
C ASP A 491 -17.88 -3.08 -24.00
N LEU A 492 -17.16 -4.12 -23.54
CA LEU A 492 -15.69 -4.14 -23.44
C LEU A 492 -15.01 -4.71 -24.69
N HIS A 493 -15.75 -4.88 -25.79
CA HIS A 493 -15.29 -5.58 -26.99
C HIS A 493 -14.10 -4.95 -27.73
N PRO A 494 -13.29 -5.78 -28.44
CA PRO A 494 -13.34 -7.24 -28.46
C PRO A 494 -12.58 -7.87 -27.28
N ILE A 495 -13.19 -8.87 -26.62
CA ILE A 495 -12.49 -9.72 -25.64
C ILE A 495 -12.12 -11.02 -26.35
N CYS A 496 -10.84 -11.18 -26.66
CA CYS A 496 -10.31 -12.44 -27.20
C CYS A 496 -9.65 -13.22 -26.05
N VAL A 497 -10.43 -14.05 -25.34
CA VAL A 497 -9.93 -14.80 -24.20
C VAL A 497 -9.00 -15.93 -24.64
N ALA A 498 -7.73 -15.85 -24.27
CA ALA A 498 -6.76 -16.94 -24.42
C ALA A 498 -6.80 -17.92 -23.24
N SER A 499 -7.04 -17.40 -22.03
CA SER A 499 -7.13 -18.20 -20.81
C SER A 499 -8.04 -17.54 -19.79
N THR A 500 -8.77 -18.35 -19.03
CA THR A 500 -9.52 -17.93 -17.85
C THR A 500 -8.96 -18.62 -16.63
N THR A 501 -8.65 -17.84 -15.59
CA THR A 501 -8.36 -18.38 -14.24
C THR A 501 -9.49 -18.00 -13.31
N GLN A 502 -10.00 -18.95 -12.54
CA GLN A 502 -10.98 -18.73 -11.49
C GLN A 502 -10.36 -19.07 -10.13
N ILE A 503 -10.53 -18.15 -9.18
CA ILE A 503 -9.96 -18.25 -7.84
C ILE A 503 -11.07 -17.93 -6.86
N GLU A 504 -11.33 -18.84 -5.93
CA GLU A 504 -12.43 -18.72 -4.97
C GLU A 504 -11.86 -18.69 -3.56
N VAL A 505 -12.33 -17.72 -2.78
CA VAL A 505 -12.09 -17.60 -1.33
C VAL A 505 -13.41 -17.82 -0.63
N PRO A 506 -13.64 -19.01 -0.03
CA PRO A 506 -14.81 -19.24 0.80
C PRO A 506 -14.64 -18.54 2.15
N LEU A 507 -15.70 -17.86 2.58
CA LEU A 507 -15.79 -17.16 3.86
C LEU A 507 -16.76 -17.93 4.74
N LYS A 508 -16.20 -18.83 5.57
CA LYS A 508 -17.01 -19.74 6.40
C LYS A 508 -17.28 -19.11 7.75
N LYS A 509 -18.51 -19.20 8.23
CA LYS A 509 -18.82 -18.86 9.61
C LYS A 509 -18.24 -19.88 10.58
N ASN A 510 -17.51 -19.40 11.59
CA ASN A 510 -17.15 -20.19 12.76
C ASN A 510 -18.39 -20.36 13.68
N ASN A 511 -18.23 -21.07 14.81
CA ASN A 511 -19.32 -21.28 15.79
C ASN A 511 -19.85 -19.99 16.44
N LYS A 512 -19.14 -18.86 16.30
CA LYS A 512 -19.54 -17.53 16.77
C LYS A 512 -20.21 -16.69 15.68
N GLY A 513 -20.29 -17.21 14.44
CA GLY A 513 -20.87 -16.52 13.30
C GLY A 513 -19.88 -15.64 12.52
N ASP A 514 -18.59 -15.67 12.84
CA ASP A 514 -17.56 -14.86 12.17
C ASP A 514 -17.04 -15.56 10.93
N ASP A 515 -16.85 -14.81 9.85
CA ASP A 515 -16.21 -15.33 8.64
C ASP A 515 -14.71 -15.53 8.86
N ILE A 516 -14.27 -16.78 8.75
CA ILE A 516 -12.86 -17.18 8.74
C ILE A 516 -12.52 -17.73 7.35
N SER A 517 -11.34 -17.34 6.85
CA SER A 517 -10.79 -17.89 5.61
C SER A 517 -9.30 -18.12 5.77
N TYR A 518 -8.81 -19.20 5.16
CA TYR A 518 -7.42 -19.63 5.29
C TYR A 518 -6.75 -19.96 3.96
N ASP A 519 -7.49 -20.13 2.86
CA ASP A 519 -6.87 -20.51 1.58
C ASP A 519 -7.70 -20.04 0.38
N ALA A 520 -7.07 -19.28 -0.50
CA ALA A 520 -7.55 -19.11 -1.87
C ALA A 520 -7.36 -20.42 -2.63
N ARG A 521 -8.43 -20.95 -3.24
CA ARG A 521 -8.37 -22.18 -4.03
C ARG A 521 -8.57 -21.82 -5.49
N ARG A 522 -7.73 -22.36 -6.38
CA ARG A 522 -8.13 -22.49 -7.79
C ARG A 522 -9.34 -23.41 -7.80
N SER A 523 -10.48 -22.92 -8.28
CA SER A 523 -11.69 -23.73 -8.29
C SER A 523 -11.45 -24.97 -9.17
N SER A 524 -11.78 -26.14 -8.64
CA SER A 524 -11.84 -27.40 -9.40
C SER A 524 -13.21 -27.61 -10.05
N GLY A 525 -14.05 -26.58 -10.06
CA GLY A 525 -15.41 -26.60 -10.57
C GLY A 525 -15.47 -26.54 -12.10
N THR A 526 -16.68 -26.63 -12.65
CA THR A 526 -16.94 -26.37 -14.07
C THR A 526 -16.39 -25.00 -14.44
N ALA A 527 -15.53 -24.94 -15.46
CA ALA A 527 -14.97 -23.67 -15.90
C ALA A 527 -16.09 -22.64 -16.19
N PRO A 528 -15.89 -21.35 -15.83
CA PRO A 528 -16.87 -20.31 -16.07
C PRO A 528 -17.27 -20.31 -17.55
N GLN A 529 -18.58 -20.20 -17.80
CA GLN A 529 -19.08 -20.17 -19.17
C GLN A 529 -19.00 -18.72 -19.66
N LEU A 530 -18.02 -18.43 -20.51
CA LEU A 530 -17.99 -17.20 -21.30
C LEU A 530 -18.51 -17.54 -22.70
N SER A 531 -19.75 -17.18 -22.98
CA SER A 531 -20.40 -17.45 -24.27
C SER A 531 -21.00 -16.17 -24.82
N GLY A 532 -20.68 -15.85 -26.08
CA GLY A 532 -21.20 -14.68 -26.76
C GLY A 532 -21.03 -13.39 -25.95
N GLY A 533 -19.91 -13.19 -25.25
CA GLY A 533 -19.66 -11.97 -24.45
C GLY A 533 -20.38 -11.91 -23.10
N GLU A 534 -21.06 -12.97 -22.66
CA GLU A 534 -21.67 -13.07 -21.32
C GLU A 534 -20.90 -14.08 -20.46
N LEU A 535 -20.47 -13.65 -19.26
CA LEU A 535 -19.97 -14.51 -18.19
C LEU A 535 -21.16 -15.02 -17.36
N SER A 536 -21.27 -16.34 -17.23
CA SER A 536 -22.24 -16.99 -16.36
C SER A 536 -21.54 -17.98 -15.43
N ASP A 537 -21.83 -17.89 -14.12
CA ASP A 537 -21.32 -18.83 -13.13
C ASP A 537 -22.25 -18.96 -11.90
N ALA A 538 -22.16 -20.09 -11.20
CA ALA A 538 -22.83 -20.32 -9.93
C ALA A 538 -21.86 -20.01 -8.77
N LEU A 539 -22.03 -18.85 -8.14
CA LEU A 539 -21.23 -18.45 -6.98
C LEU A 539 -21.73 -19.16 -5.73
N SER A 540 -20.85 -19.89 -5.03
CA SER A 540 -21.19 -20.50 -3.74
C SER A 540 -21.56 -19.44 -2.71
N ALA A 541 -22.35 -19.83 -1.71
CA ALA A 541 -22.67 -18.98 -0.56
C ALA A 541 -21.41 -18.44 0.12
N ARG A 542 -21.44 -17.17 0.54
CA ARG A 542 -20.37 -16.47 1.25
C ARG A 542 -19.00 -16.64 0.59
N THR A 543 -18.86 -16.15 -0.63
CA THR A 543 -17.61 -16.27 -1.40
C THR A 543 -17.17 -14.95 -2.00
N VAL A 544 -15.87 -14.83 -2.21
CA VAL A 544 -15.27 -13.89 -3.16
C VAL A 544 -14.62 -14.72 -4.26
N THR A 545 -15.03 -14.50 -5.51
CA THR A 545 -14.56 -15.23 -6.68
C THR A 545 -13.96 -14.29 -7.70
N THR A 546 -12.70 -14.50 -8.06
CA THR A 546 -11.98 -13.69 -9.05
C THR A 546 -11.81 -14.47 -10.34
N TYR A 547 -12.22 -13.85 -11.45
CA TYR A 547 -11.98 -14.30 -12.82
C TYR A 547 -10.93 -13.42 -13.47
N VAL A 548 -9.92 -14.03 -14.10
CA VAL A 548 -8.90 -13.31 -14.86
C VAL A 548 -8.91 -13.81 -16.30
N PHE A 549 -9.27 -12.91 -17.23
CA PHE A 549 -9.24 -13.15 -18.67
C PHE A 549 -8.02 -12.48 -19.27
N ARG A 550 -7.18 -13.24 -19.98
CA ARG A 550 -6.01 -12.70 -20.70
C ARG A 550 -6.25 -12.71 -22.20
N SER A 551 -5.81 -11.65 -22.88
CA SER A 551 -5.96 -11.54 -24.34
C SER A 551 -4.98 -12.46 -25.08
N SER A 552 -5.43 -13.06 -26.17
CA SER A 552 -4.58 -13.70 -27.17
C SER A 552 -3.82 -12.63 -27.97
N THR A 553 -2.50 -12.81 -28.16
CA THR A 553 -1.70 -12.00 -29.10
C THR A 553 -1.86 -12.44 -30.56
N SER A 554 -2.56 -13.56 -30.80
CA SER A 554 -2.90 -14.04 -32.14
C SER A 554 -4.36 -13.73 -32.48
N PRO A 555 -4.67 -13.14 -33.65
CA PRO A 555 -6.05 -12.99 -34.11
C PRO A 555 -6.59 -14.37 -34.50
N SER A 556 -7.08 -15.14 -33.53
CA SER A 556 -7.77 -16.41 -33.80
C SER A 556 -9.27 -16.18 -33.97
N SER A 557 -9.89 -17.03 -34.79
CA SER A 557 -11.32 -17.07 -35.11
C SER A 557 -12.26 -17.40 -33.94
N SER A 558 -11.81 -17.26 -32.70
CA SER A 558 -12.53 -17.59 -31.46
C SER A 558 -12.97 -16.37 -30.65
N CYS A 559 -12.72 -15.15 -31.14
CA CYS A 559 -13.23 -13.95 -30.49
C CYS A 559 -14.77 -13.94 -30.56
N ALA A 560 -15.44 -13.61 -29.46
CA ALA A 560 -16.88 -13.39 -29.46
C ALA A 560 -17.18 -12.18 -30.36
N SER A 561 -17.56 -12.45 -31.61
CA SER A 561 -17.95 -11.41 -32.57
C SER A 561 -19.35 -10.92 -32.20
N GLY A 562 -19.45 -9.72 -31.66
CA GLY A 562 -20.73 -9.02 -31.54
C GLY A 562 -21.39 -8.93 -32.91
N GLY A 563 -22.61 -9.45 -33.05
CA GLY A 563 -23.36 -9.37 -34.29
C GLY A 563 -23.77 -7.93 -34.59
N GLU A 564 -23.05 -7.26 -35.48
CA GLU A 564 -23.51 -5.99 -36.05
C GLU A 564 -24.73 -6.25 -36.97
N ARG A 565 -25.88 -5.67 -36.63
CA ARG A 565 -26.93 -5.41 -37.62
C ARG A 565 -26.41 -4.33 -38.57
N ALA A 566 -25.89 -4.76 -39.71
CA ALA A 566 -25.48 -3.88 -40.79
C ALA A 566 -26.65 -3.03 -41.29
N ALA A 567 -26.59 -1.71 -41.08
CA ALA A 567 -27.29 -0.74 -41.90
C ALA A 567 -26.32 -0.25 -42.98
N SER A 568 -26.55 -0.70 -44.22
CA SER A 568 -25.79 -0.32 -45.39
C SER A 568 -25.98 1.18 -45.71
N SER A 569 -24.91 1.95 -45.69
CA SER A 569 -24.79 3.07 -46.64
C SER A 569 -23.32 3.30 -46.95
N GLY A 570 -22.95 2.98 -48.19
CA GLY A 570 -21.60 3.17 -48.69
C GLY A 570 -21.29 4.64 -48.92
N LYS A 571 -20.04 5.00 -48.65
CA LYS A 571 -19.24 5.97 -49.42
C LYS A 571 -17.82 6.00 -48.85
N THR A 572 -16.87 5.51 -49.62
CA THR A 572 -15.43 5.69 -49.43
C THR A 572 -15.01 7.13 -49.76
N PRO A 573 -14.08 7.71 -49.00
CA PRO A 573 -13.13 8.69 -49.52
C PRO A 573 -11.65 8.28 -49.27
N PRO A 574 -10.69 8.94 -49.94
CA PRO A 574 -9.39 8.36 -50.30
C PRO A 574 -8.27 8.64 -49.27
N SER A 575 -7.22 7.82 -49.35
CA SER A 575 -5.93 8.00 -48.64
C SER A 575 -5.18 9.27 -49.03
N PRO A 576 -4.50 9.90 -48.06
CA PRO A 576 -3.17 10.48 -48.24
C PRO A 576 -2.16 9.73 -47.35
N GLY A 577 -0.97 9.35 -47.81
CA GLY A 577 0.08 10.24 -48.29
C GLY A 577 1.16 10.30 -47.21
N ALA A 578 2.19 9.46 -47.32
CA ALA A 578 3.30 9.39 -46.39
C ALA A 578 4.15 10.67 -46.46
N SER A 579 4.48 11.24 -45.30
CA SER A 579 5.57 12.20 -45.15
C SER A 579 6.37 11.83 -43.90
N GLU A 580 7.64 11.51 -44.13
CA GLU A 580 8.67 11.29 -43.11
C GLU A 580 8.88 12.56 -42.28
N GLY A 581 8.88 12.42 -40.96
CA GLY A 581 9.30 13.44 -40.01
C GLY A 581 10.52 12.96 -39.24
N GLN A 582 11.62 13.70 -39.32
CA GLN A 582 12.88 13.47 -38.60
C GLN A 582 12.72 13.55 -37.08
N PRO A 583 13.47 12.79 -36.27
CA PRO A 583 13.58 13.01 -34.83
C PRO A 583 14.54 14.17 -34.53
N LEU A 584 14.09 15.08 -33.66
CA LEU A 584 14.93 16.08 -33.00
C LEU A 584 15.81 15.36 -31.96
N GLY A 585 17.11 15.28 -32.23
CA GLY A 585 18.12 14.83 -31.27
C GLY A 585 18.44 15.95 -30.28
N GLY A 586 18.10 15.73 -29.00
CA GLY A 586 18.64 16.50 -27.88
C GLY A 586 19.98 15.91 -27.46
N ASP A 587 20.97 16.79 -27.36
CA ASP A 587 22.38 16.52 -27.07
C ASP A 587 22.57 16.02 -25.62
N LEU A 588 22.88 14.73 -25.44
CA LEU A 588 23.38 14.17 -24.18
C LEU A 588 24.91 14.31 -24.19
N GLY A 589 25.42 15.27 -23.42
CA GLY A 589 26.84 15.62 -23.37
C GLY A 589 27.75 14.41 -23.13
N HIS A 590 28.75 14.25 -24.00
CA HIS A 590 29.81 13.26 -23.87
C HIS A 590 30.77 13.62 -22.73
N LEU A 591 31.10 12.65 -21.87
CA LEU A 591 32.26 12.72 -20.98
C LEU A 591 33.56 12.62 -21.79
N PRO A 592 34.63 13.33 -21.39
CA PRO A 592 35.94 13.11 -21.97
C PRO A 592 36.43 11.69 -21.61
N GLU A 593 36.95 10.96 -22.60
CA GLU A 593 37.42 9.56 -22.50
C GLU A 593 38.36 9.30 -21.29
N THR A 594 39.01 10.35 -20.79
CA THR A 594 39.87 10.31 -19.60
C THR A 594 39.13 10.00 -18.29
N GLY A 595 37.85 10.37 -18.16
CA GLY A 595 37.05 10.11 -16.96
C GLY A 595 36.64 8.65 -16.81
N ILE A 596 36.26 8.02 -17.92
CA ILE A 596 35.88 6.60 -17.96
C ILE A 596 37.11 5.71 -17.67
N ALA A 597 38.26 6.03 -18.28
CA ALA A 597 39.50 5.28 -18.02
C ALA A 597 39.97 5.39 -16.55
N SER A 598 39.84 6.56 -15.92
CA SER A 598 40.17 6.77 -14.51
C SER A 598 39.22 6.03 -13.56
N PHE A 599 37.95 5.94 -13.93
CA PHE A 599 36.93 5.21 -13.19
C PHE A 599 37.14 3.69 -13.27
N THR A 600 37.34 3.15 -14.47
CA THR A 600 37.60 1.72 -14.69
C THR A 600 38.87 1.27 -13.97
N ALA A 601 39.95 2.06 -14.05
CA ALA A 601 41.19 1.77 -13.32
C ALA A 601 41.03 1.81 -11.79
N SER A 602 40.06 2.56 -11.27
CA SER A 602 39.76 2.62 -9.83
C SER A 602 38.91 1.42 -9.40
N ALA A 603 37.92 1.03 -10.19
CA ALA A 603 37.13 -0.17 -9.97
C ALA A 603 38.00 -1.45 -10.02
N ASP A 604 38.87 -1.59 -11.03
CA ASP A 604 39.77 -2.74 -11.15
C ASP A 604 40.74 -2.85 -9.95
N ARG A 605 41.18 -1.71 -9.41
CA ARG A 605 42.04 -1.66 -8.21
C ARG A 605 41.29 -2.12 -6.95
N ILE A 606 40.05 -1.65 -6.77
CA ILE A 606 39.21 -2.03 -5.62
C ILE A 606 38.88 -3.52 -5.70
N CYS A 607 38.51 -4.03 -6.88
CA CYS A 607 38.28 -5.46 -7.09
C CYS A 607 39.54 -6.30 -6.85
N GLY A 608 40.70 -5.85 -7.34
CA GLY A 608 41.97 -6.53 -7.12
C GLY A 608 42.34 -6.61 -5.64
N ARG A 609 42.09 -5.53 -4.88
CA ARG A 609 42.36 -5.47 -3.44
C ARG A 609 41.35 -6.27 -2.62
N ALA A 610 40.08 -6.24 -2.99
CA ALA A 610 39.05 -7.11 -2.41
C ALA A 610 39.44 -8.59 -2.56
N ASN A 611 39.82 -9.00 -3.77
CA ASN A 611 40.28 -10.38 -4.02
C ASN A 611 41.53 -10.73 -3.20
N GLN A 612 42.48 -9.81 -3.00
CA GLN A 612 43.65 -10.06 -2.14
C GLN A 612 43.28 -10.23 -0.66
N VAL A 613 42.34 -9.44 -0.16
CA VAL A 613 41.81 -9.59 1.20
C VAL A 613 41.13 -10.95 1.36
N PHE A 614 40.34 -11.36 0.36
CA PHE A 614 39.59 -12.63 0.41
C PHE A 614 40.47 -13.87 0.17
N ASP A 615 41.44 -13.82 -0.75
CA ASP A 615 42.38 -14.92 -1.03
C ASP A 615 43.41 -15.11 0.09
N GLY A 616 43.66 -14.05 0.89
CA GLY A 616 44.57 -14.08 2.04
C GLY A 616 43.97 -14.67 3.32
N LEU A 617 42.65 -14.93 3.36
CA LEU A 617 41.97 -15.50 4.53
C LEU A 617 42.34 -16.98 4.68
N PRO A 618 42.98 -17.41 5.79
CA PRO A 618 43.17 -18.82 6.06
C PRO A 618 41.80 -19.51 6.14
N SER A 619 41.72 -20.77 5.70
CA SER A 619 40.57 -21.64 5.96
C SER A 619 40.45 -21.89 7.48
N GLY A 620 39.81 -20.94 8.18
CA GLY A 620 39.76 -20.82 9.63
C GLY A 620 40.54 -19.60 10.14
N LEU A 621 39.83 -18.49 10.42
CA LEU A 621 40.38 -17.33 11.14
C LEU A 621 40.63 -17.73 12.60
N SER A 622 41.87 -18.07 12.93
CA SER A 622 42.23 -18.73 14.19
C SER A 622 42.71 -17.78 15.29
N SER A 623 42.83 -16.46 15.04
CA SER A 623 43.22 -15.49 16.06
C SER A 623 42.41 -14.18 16.02
N TRP A 624 42.22 -13.58 17.19
CA TRP A 624 41.54 -12.30 17.42
C TRP A 624 42.19 -11.13 16.67
N ARG A 625 43.51 -11.20 16.45
CA ARG A 625 44.28 -10.16 15.77
C ARG A 625 44.00 -10.19 14.26
N ASP A 626 43.89 -11.37 13.68
CA ASP A 626 43.55 -11.56 12.26
C ASP A 626 42.12 -11.08 11.95
N GLN A 627 41.17 -11.26 12.89
CA GLN A 627 39.79 -10.79 12.73
C GLN A 627 39.65 -9.26 12.78
N ALA A 628 40.41 -8.59 13.66
CA ALA A 628 40.39 -7.13 13.77
C ALA A 628 41.04 -6.45 12.54
N ASP A 629 42.11 -7.04 12.01
CA ASP A 629 42.80 -6.53 10.82
C ASP A 629 41.90 -6.66 9.57
N VAL A 630 41.22 -7.81 9.40
CA VAL A 630 40.27 -8.03 8.29
C VAL A 630 39.04 -7.10 8.39
N SER A 631 38.49 -6.91 9.59
CA SER A 631 37.34 -6.02 9.79
C SER A 631 37.68 -4.56 9.43
N THR A 632 38.89 -4.12 9.80
CA THR A 632 39.42 -2.78 9.47
C THR A 632 39.61 -2.62 7.96
N GLU A 633 40.11 -3.65 7.27
CA GLU A 633 40.35 -3.60 5.84
C GLU A 633 39.05 -3.62 5.02
N LEU A 634 38.03 -4.36 5.47
CA LEU A 634 36.68 -4.32 4.89
C LEU A 634 36.02 -2.95 5.06
N ALA A 635 36.26 -2.27 6.20
CA ALA A 635 35.74 -0.92 6.42
C ALA A 635 36.37 0.09 5.46
N ALA A 636 37.68 -0.03 5.21
CA ALA A 636 38.38 0.80 4.23
C ALA A 636 37.89 0.54 2.79
N LEU A 637 37.71 -0.73 2.41
CA LEU A 637 37.15 -1.10 1.10
C LEU A 637 35.73 -0.55 0.91
N ARG A 638 34.89 -0.58 1.95
CA ARG A 638 33.53 -0.03 1.91
C ARG A 638 33.55 1.47 1.65
N GLN A 639 34.43 2.20 2.34
CA GLN A 639 34.56 3.64 2.15
C GLN A 639 35.01 3.97 0.72
N GLU A 640 35.99 3.24 0.18
CA GLU A 640 36.46 3.43 -1.19
C GLU A 640 35.39 3.16 -2.25
N VAL A 641 34.54 2.14 -2.06
CA VAL A 641 33.39 1.87 -2.95
C VAL A 641 32.34 2.98 -2.86
N THR A 642 32.10 3.49 -1.66
CA THR A 642 31.14 4.58 -1.42
C THR A 642 31.61 5.89 -2.07
N ASP A 643 32.90 6.21 -1.92
CA ASP A 643 33.52 7.39 -2.51
C ASP A 643 33.54 7.30 -4.06
N LEU A 644 33.78 6.11 -4.61
CA LEU A 644 33.73 5.88 -6.05
C LEU A 644 32.29 6.04 -6.60
N ALA A 645 31.28 5.56 -5.87
CA ALA A 645 29.88 5.72 -6.24
C ALA A 645 29.43 7.19 -6.25
N ALA A 646 29.97 8.01 -5.34
CA ALA A 646 29.68 9.44 -5.26
C ALA A 646 30.23 10.26 -6.44
N LEU A 647 31.19 9.72 -7.21
CA LEU A 647 31.78 10.39 -8.37
C LEU A 647 30.95 10.23 -9.66
N VAL A 648 29.90 9.41 -9.66
CA VAL A 648 29.08 9.14 -10.84
C VAL A 648 27.76 9.93 -10.78
N PRO A 649 27.46 10.80 -11.76
CA PRO A 649 26.21 11.58 -11.76
C PRO A 649 24.97 10.68 -11.79
N PRO A 650 23.92 10.96 -10.98
CA PRO A 650 22.71 10.13 -10.88
C PRO A 650 21.95 9.91 -12.20
N GLN A 651 22.19 10.78 -13.18
CA GLN A 651 21.49 10.81 -14.47
C GLN A 651 22.05 9.80 -15.48
N MET A 652 23.24 9.22 -15.24
CA MET A 652 23.97 8.42 -16.23
C MET A 652 24.12 6.93 -15.86
N VAL A 653 23.41 6.46 -14.85
CA VAL A 653 23.58 5.11 -14.31
C VAL A 653 22.30 4.30 -14.49
N ALA A 654 22.39 3.18 -15.20
CA ALA A 654 21.31 2.20 -15.24
C ALA A 654 21.03 1.69 -13.82
N ALA A 655 19.76 1.65 -13.39
CA ALA A 655 19.31 1.25 -12.05
C ALA A 655 20.01 -0.01 -11.49
N ARG A 656 20.41 -0.93 -12.38
CA ARG A 656 21.17 -2.15 -12.10
C ARG A 656 22.54 -1.95 -11.43
N TYR A 657 23.18 -0.79 -11.58
CA TYR A 657 24.48 -0.49 -10.97
C TYR A 657 24.36 -0.05 -9.50
N HIS A 658 23.35 0.76 -9.16
CA HIS A 658 23.04 1.07 -7.75
C HIS A 658 22.61 -0.19 -7.00
N GLU A 659 21.85 -1.06 -7.65
CA GLU A 659 21.48 -2.39 -7.12
C GLU A 659 22.72 -3.24 -6.84
N MET A 660 23.68 -3.32 -7.78
CA MET A 660 24.92 -4.07 -7.63
C MET A 660 25.84 -3.51 -6.53
N VAL A 661 26.07 -2.19 -6.49
CA VAL A 661 26.89 -1.54 -5.45
C VAL A 661 26.23 -1.67 -4.08
N GLY A 662 24.91 -1.49 -4.01
CA GLY A 662 24.14 -1.69 -2.78
C GLY A 662 24.23 -3.13 -2.27
N GLN A 663 24.18 -4.12 -3.16
CA GLN A 663 24.33 -5.52 -2.79
C GLN A 663 25.75 -5.85 -2.32
N TYR A 664 26.78 -5.25 -2.93
CA TYR A 664 28.16 -5.40 -2.51
C TYR A 664 28.40 -4.83 -1.09
N VAL A 665 27.86 -3.64 -0.82
CA VAL A 665 27.93 -3.00 0.51
C VAL A 665 27.20 -3.84 1.55
N ARG A 666 25.98 -4.32 1.27
CA ARG A 666 25.22 -5.19 2.17
C ARG A 666 25.97 -6.48 2.52
N ASN A 667 26.62 -7.10 1.55
CA ASN A 667 27.42 -8.32 1.78
C ASN A 667 28.65 -8.04 2.65
N MET A 668 29.35 -6.93 2.44
CA MET A 668 30.50 -6.56 3.30
C MET A 668 30.06 -6.23 4.73
N GLU A 669 28.91 -5.58 4.90
CA GLU A 669 28.33 -5.34 6.23
C GLU A 669 27.93 -6.63 6.94
N LEU A 670 27.36 -7.60 6.21
CA LEU A 670 27.03 -8.92 6.75
C LEU A 670 28.28 -9.65 7.27
N VAL A 671 29.39 -9.59 6.53
CA VAL A 671 30.68 -10.17 6.95
C VAL A 671 31.24 -9.45 8.19
N GLN A 672 31.20 -8.11 8.21
CA GLN A 672 31.66 -7.31 9.35
C GLN A 672 30.85 -7.59 10.62
N ARG A 673 29.51 -7.70 10.51
CA ARG A 673 28.63 -8.05 11.63
C ARG A 673 28.95 -9.44 12.18
N GLY A 674 29.12 -10.45 11.31
CA GLY A 674 29.52 -11.79 11.74
C GLY A 674 30.89 -11.83 12.45
N LEU A 675 31.85 -11.00 12.02
CA LEU A 675 33.14 -10.86 12.70
C LEU A 675 33.02 -10.17 14.07
N HIS A 676 32.13 -9.18 14.20
CA HIS A 676 31.86 -8.51 15.47
C HIS A 676 31.20 -9.47 16.48
N ASP A 677 30.23 -10.28 16.04
CA ASP A 677 29.56 -11.27 16.89
C ASP A 677 30.51 -12.37 17.39
N LEU A 678 31.51 -12.75 16.58
CA LEU A 678 32.63 -13.61 17.00
C LEU A 678 33.53 -12.92 18.03
N GLN A 679 33.75 -11.61 17.90
CA GLN A 679 34.55 -10.81 18.82
C GLN A 679 33.85 -10.55 20.18
N ASP A 680 32.54 -10.69 20.25
CA ASP A 680 31.80 -10.55 21.51
C ASP A 680 31.58 -11.90 22.21
N GLY A 681 32.10 -13.01 21.66
CA GLY A 681 31.99 -14.34 22.23
C GLY A 681 30.64 -15.03 22.02
N ASN A 682 29.78 -14.48 21.15
CA ASN A 682 28.45 -15.02 20.84
C ASN A 682 28.51 -16.11 19.76
N HIS A 683 29.28 -17.18 20.02
CA HIS A 683 29.48 -18.29 19.08
C HIS A 683 28.18 -19.01 18.66
N ALA A 684 27.16 -19.03 19.53
CA ALA A 684 25.88 -19.68 19.24
C ALA A 684 25.01 -18.90 18.24
N ASP A 685 25.10 -17.57 18.23
CA ASP A 685 24.43 -16.71 17.24
C ASP A 685 25.19 -16.67 15.93
N TYR A 686 26.54 -16.79 15.98
CA TYR A 686 27.36 -16.93 14.77
C TYR A 686 26.94 -18.15 13.93
N ASP A 687 26.94 -19.34 14.52
CA ASP A 687 26.65 -20.59 13.79
C ASP A 687 25.19 -20.67 13.31
N LYS A 688 24.26 -20.04 14.04
CA LYS A 688 22.82 -20.08 13.76
C LYS A 688 22.38 -19.04 12.72
N THR A 689 22.99 -17.86 12.73
CA THR A 689 22.63 -16.73 11.86
C THR A 689 23.52 -16.65 10.61
N TYR A 690 24.79 -17.03 10.75
CA TYR A 690 25.80 -16.85 9.70
C TYR A 690 26.38 -18.17 9.19
N GLY A 691 26.32 -19.27 9.96
CA GLY A 691 26.93 -20.55 9.58
C GLY A 691 26.42 -21.16 8.25
N GLN A 692 25.20 -20.83 7.82
CA GLN A 692 24.67 -21.25 6.52
C GLN A 692 24.92 -20.24 5.39
N THR A 693 24.93 -18.94 5.69
CA THR A 693 25.11 -17.83 4.72
C THR A 693 26.58 -17.56 4.42
N LEU A 694 27.45 -17.75 5.42
CA LEU A 694 28.91 -17.61 5.39
C LEU A 694 29.60 -18.98 5.33
N ASN A 695 29.02 -19.96 4.63
CA ASN A 695 29.80 -21.11 4.24
C ASN A 695 30.90 -20.58 3.30
N LEU A 696 32.08 -20.27 3.86
CA LEU A 696 33.21 -19.61 3.22
C LEU A 696 33.69 -20.38 1.96
N SER A 697 33.23 -21.61 1.76
CA SER A 697 33.49 -22.41 0.57
C SER A 697 32.44 -22.25 -0.56
N VAL A 698 31.24 -21.71 -0.27
CA VAL A 698 30.10 -21.62 -1.20
C VAL A 698 29.79 -20.18 -1.62
N GLY A 699 30.06 -19.17 -0.79
CA GLY A 699 29.88 -17.75 -1.13
C GLY A 699 31.05 -17.09 -1.88
N MET A 700 32.25 -17.68 -1.84
CA MET A 700 33.45 -17.14 -2.49
C MET A 700 33.42 -17.19 -4.04
N PRO A 701 32.82 -18.20 -4.70
CA PRO A 701 32.74 -18.24 -6.17
C PRO A 701 31.76 -17.21 -6.76
N GLU A 702 30.71 -16.81 -6.03
CA GLU A 702 29.73 -15.84 -6.54
C GLU A 702 30.33 -14.43 -6.56
N LEU A 703 31.06 -14.01 -5.51
CA LEU A 703 31.78 -12.73 -5.46
C LEU A 703 32.92 -12.63 -6.50
N ALA A 704 33.67 -13.72 -6.72
CA ALA A 704 34.65 -13.81 -7.80
C ALA A 704 33.97 -13.84 -9.20
N GLY A 705 32.78 -14.44 -9.30
CA GLY A 705 31.90 -14.41 -10.47
C GLY A 705 31.41 -13.01 -10.84
N TYR A 706 31.11 -12.18 -9.84
CA TYR A 706 30.71 -10.79 -10.03
C TYR A 706 31.87 -9.89 -10.47
N CYS A 707 33.10 -10.13 -9.96
CA CYS A 707 34.30 -9.43 -10.42
C CYS A 707 34.74 -9.86 -11.84
N SER A 708 34.33 -11.04 -12.30
CA SER A 708 34.60 -11.54 -13.66
C SER A 708 33.50 -11.20 -14.68
N ALA A 709 32.40 -10.56 -14.25
CA ALA A 709 31.37 -9.97 -15.12
C ALA A 709 31.83 -8.62 -15.75
N HIS A 710 33.04 -8.62 -16.31
CA HIS A 710 33.62 -7.55 -17.11
C HIS A 710 32.90 -7.21 -18.44
N PRO A 711 31.92 -7.97 -19.00
CA PRO A 711 31.31 -7.56 -20.28
C PRO A 711 30.19 -6.50 -20.18
N LEU A 712 29.69 -6.13 -18.99
CA LEU A 712 28.52 -5.23 -18.89
C LEU A 712 28.85 -3.75 -19.18
N LEU A 713 30.13 -3.39 -19.27
CA LEU A 713 30.58 -2.07 -19.76
C LEU A 713 31.15 -2.12 -21.19
N SER A 714 31.37 -3.31 -21.76
CA SER A 714 31.83 -3.47 -23.15
C SER A 714 30.68 -3.55 -24.18
N GLY A 715 29.43 -3.34 -23.75
CA GLY A 715 28.25 -3.28 -24.64
C GLY A 715 28.22 -2.06 -25.57
N TYR A 716 29.09 -1.08 -25.34
CA TYR A 716 29.33 0.03 -26.26
C TYR A 716 30.61 -0.24 -27.07
N GLY A 717 30.51 -1.17 -28.03
CA GLY A 717 31.54 -1.36 -29.04
C GLY A 717 31.50 -0.24 -30.10
N PRO A 718 32.65 0.13 -30.70
CA PRO A 718 32.78 1.24 -31.64
C PRO A 718 32.24 0.81 -33.00
N GLY A 719 30.96 1.08 -33.24
CA GLY A 719 30.35 0.76 -34.51
C GLY A 719 29.11 1.59 -34.71
N LEU A 720 29.29 2.83 -35.18
CA LEU A 720 28.37 3.56 -36.05
C LEU A 720 29.00 4.92 -36.42
N ALA A 721 29.90 4.90 -37.40
CA ALA A 721 30.08 5.95 -38.39
C ALA A 721 30.97 5.41 -39.54
N PRO A 722 30.62 5.61 -40.81
CA PRO A 722 29.40 5.17 -41.50
C PRO A 722 29.34 3.66 -41.75
#